data_AF-A0A7Y6WZA2-F1
#
_entry.id   AF-A0A7Y6WZA2-F1
#
_cell.length_a   1.000
_cell.length_b   1.000
_cell.length_c   1.000
_cell.angle_alpha   90.00
_cell.angle_beta   90.00
_cell.angle_gamma   90.00
#
_symmetry.space_group_name_H-M   'P 1'
#
loop_
_entity.id
_entity.type
_entity.pdbx_description
1 polymer ?
#
loop_
_entity_poly.entity_id
_entity_poly.type
_entity_poly.pdbx_seq_one_letter_code
_entity_poly.pdbx_strand_id
1 'polypeptide(L)'
;MAPLARESAKMSSSPSPQIQAPPAPALLPLTWPAAVVGLMFGVLMTYVPYEFRVASFRPLYPYVRLLGLTYLTGSIMLMGALLYPRAPRWLDVTGRLLLGAAMALYWWVLNVLPGSFTGIILYPVLFGGVVLEAWPAMRQRPVLRTFAALTSAAFGAAMLVVPERFPLSVYAHLAPLRPLVGVLFAVCGVGLLLPSQWLHRRLPALLMGGLAVPFALLAYALGRGASWLGACVYAVLTLACVAQALDWRPRAPRTVGWKLLRGLAFAGLVPLLALGGLAAYLAQNAIEQQVRDDTQRAAAGEADFLRRYLDDAGESLALMLESPGFRAAFAAAAPERLEPYLVNLAAQERAFDAALAVDTHGHILAASPSVEGWNLEPRAFLPPAFTRGAEVSPPFIRPPGQPLVAVTQPFREDGEVRGMLVGLMSLERLSQATTPASRRFHVQVLDRRGLKVLRDTAPGAPLLGEAHLPDALSLELLRPGIGVLEAFDAADRRMLAAEAPVEGTEWSVLVTQELVVAYAAITRMSAAVVGLVLLGVLMALLLSQWVARDVIRRLDGLRAATAALTAGDWSQRVDVEEDDELGELARGFNEMAARTGATQTELKEAVRAREEFLSVASHELRTPLTPLKGFAALTLQRLERSGDFPERERLLKALRSMARQTERLTRLVDDLLDTARIQGGRLELECKRLDLVPLLGEVLERFALRTESGVTFELNVPAHPVEGDWDALRLEQVLTNLVSNAVRYSPHGGAVRMSLEAEQTHVLLSVRDEGIGIPPENVADLFRPFARASNAQARHFGGLGLGLFICREIVERHGGTIWAESPGPQRGSSFHVRLPRRAEPAMPASAA
;
A
#
# COMPACT_ATOMS: atom_id res chain seq x y z
N MET A 1 -24.01 -32.58 -51.45
CA MET A 1 -24.01 -33.98 -50.96
C MET A 1 -23.10 -34.05 -49.74
N ALA A 2 -23.65 -34.54 -48.62
CA ALA A 2 -22.99 -34.63 -47.33
C ALA A 2 -21.89 -35.71 -47.29
N PRO A 3 -21.05 -35.70 -46.24
CA PRO A 3 -20.65 -36.95 -45.62
C PRO A 3 -20.85 -36.92 -44.10
N LEU A 4 -21.39 -38.01 -43.56
CA LEU A 4 -21.35 -38.33 -42.13
C LEU A 4 -20.90 -39.80 -42.01
N ALA A 5 -19.69 -39.99 -41.49
CA ALA A 5 -19.18 -41.27 -41.04
C ALA A 5 -19.38 -41.38 -39.52
N ARG A 6 -19.87 -42.55 -39.11
CA ARG A 6 -20.27 -42.92 -37.75
C ARG A 6 -19.07 -43.24 -36.85
N GLU A 7 -19.18 -42.74 -35.62
CA GLU A 7 -18.98 -43.43 -34.34
C GLU A 7 -18.02 -44.62 -34.26
N SER A 8 -16.91 -44.44 -33.54
CA SER A 8 -16.50 -45.36 -32.46
C SER A 8 -15.30 -44.76 -31.69
N ALA A 9 -15.51 -44.43 -30.41
CA ALA A 9 -14.53 -44.44 -29.32
C ALA A 9 -15.04 -43.59 -28.13
N LYS A 10 -15.94 -44.18 -27.33
CA LYS A 10 -16.16 -43.77 -25.94
C LYS A 10 -15.28 -44.66 -25.06
N MET A 11 -14.14 -44.15 -24.56
CA MET A 11 -13.54 -44.64 -23.32
C MET A 11 -12.50 -43.68 -22.74
N SER A 12 -12.78 -43.25 -21.50
CA SER A 12 -11.89 -42.72 -20.46
C SER A 12 -10.90 -41.60 -20.79
N SER A 13 -11.31 -40.36 -20.53
CA SER A 13 -10.47 -39.38 -19.82
C SER A 13 -11.34 -38.51 -18.92
N SER A 14 -11.36 -38.84 -17.63
CA SER A 14 -11.91 -37.97 -16.59
C SER A 14 -10.94 -36.81 -16.38
N PRO A 15 -11.32 -35.53 -16.60
CA PRO A 15 -10.46 -34.42 -16.21
C PRO A 15 -10.56 -34.26 -14.69
N SER A 16 -9.42 -34.33 -14.02
CA SER A 16 -9.24 -33.86 -12.65
C SER A 16 -9.89 -32.48 -12.46
N PRO A 17 -10.59 -32.21 -11.35
CA PRO A 17 -11.25 -30.93 -11.14
C PRO A 17 -10.18 -29.85 -11.02
N GLN A 18 -9.97 -29.09 -12.09
CA GLN A 18 -9.33 -27.79 -11.97
C GLN A 18 -10.19 -26.98 -11.00
N ILE A 19 -9.64 -26.73 -9.81
CA ILE A 19 -10.13 -25.70 -8.91
C ILE A 19 -9.92 -24.38 -9.65
N GLN A 20 -10.89 -24.02 -10.50
CA GLN A 20 -10.98 -22.69 -11.08
C GLN A 20 -11.18 -21.75 -9.88
N ALA A 21 -10.10 -21.06 -9.50
CA ALA A 21 -10.22 -19.90 -8.63
C ALA A 21 -11.32 -19.01 -9.22
N PRO A 22 -12.30 -18.56 -8.41
CA PRO A 22 -13.38 -17.72 -8.91
C PRO A 22 -12.77 -16.53 -9.66
N PRO A 23 -13.32 -16.15 -10.83
CA PRO A 23 -12.78 -15.02 -11.59
C PRO A 23 -12.73 -13.82 -10.64
N ALA A 24 -11.54 -13.24 -10.51
CA ALA A 24 -11.36 -12.02 -9.72
C ALA A 24 -12.44 -11.02 -10.16
N PRO A 25 -13.16 -10.39 -9.23
CA PRO A 25 -14.27 -9.51 -9.59
C PRO A 25 -13.72 -8.46 -10.55
N ALA A 26 -14.27 -8.42 -11.76
CA ALA A 26 -13.88 -7.42 -12.74
C ALA A 26 -14.13 -6.05 -12.11
N LEU A 27 -13.04 -5.33 -11.83
CA LEU A 27 -13.11 -3.98 -11.28
C LEU A 27 -13.94 -3.14 -12.27
N LEU A 28 -15.09 -2.67 -11.82
CA LEU A 28 -15.91 -1.74 -12.59
C LEU A 28 -15.03 -0.52 -12.92
N PRO A 29 -14.97 -0.07 -14.19
CA PRO A 29 -14.05 0.97 -14.65
C PRO A 29 -14.19 2.31 -13.90
N LEU A 30 -15.30 2.54 -13.20
CA LEU A 30 -15.58 3.77 -12.45
C LEU A 30 -15.18 3.79 -10.97
N THR A 31 -14.79 2.65 -10.40
CA THR A 31 -14.58 2.55 -8.95
C THR A 31 -13.43 3.42 -8.45
N TRP A 32 -12.36 3.52 -9.24
CA TRP A 32 -11.21 4.40 -8.96
C TRP A 32 -11.56 5.89 -9.04
N PRO A 33 -12.14 6.39 -10.15
CA PRO A 33 -12.62 7.78 -10.22
C PRO A 33 -13.57 8.13 -9.07
N ALA A 34 -14.54 7.26 -8.76
CA ALA A 34 -15.49 7.51 -7.67
C ALA A 34 -14.81 7.61 -6.30
N ALA A 35 -13.84 6.74 -6.00
CA ALA A 35 -13.09 6.76 -4.75
C ALA A 35 -12.22 8.02 -4.62
N VAL A 36 -11.46 8.39 -5.65
CA VAL A 36 -10.61 9.60 -5.67
C VAL A 36 -11.46 10.85 -5.46
N VAL A 37 -12.64 10.88 -6.06
CA VAL A 37 -13.50 12.05 -6.05
C VAL A 37 -14.25 12.18 -4.74
N GLY A 38 -14.78 11.08 -4.20
CA GLY A 38 -15.30 11.09 -2.84
C GLY A 38 -14.23 11.44 -1.81
N LEU A 39 -12.94 11.16 -2.07
CA LEU A 39 -11.85 11.61 -1.22
C LEU A 39 -11.69 13.13 -1.30
N MET A 40 -11.68 13.70 -2.52
CA MET A 40 -11.61 15.15 -2.71
C MET A 40 -12.82 15.87 -2.09
N PHE A 41 -14.04 15.36 -2.30
CA PHE A 41 -15.26 15.90 -1.69
C PHE A 41 -15.24 15.77 -0.19
N GLY A 42 -14.86 14.60 0.31
CA GLY A 42 -14.73 14.33 1.72
C GLY A 42 -13.76 15.32 2.37
N VAL A 43 -12.61 15.58 1.76
CA VAL A 43 -11.66 16.60 2.24
C VAL A 43 -12.27 17.99 2.15
N LEU A 44 -12.83 18.42 1.02
CA LEU A 44 -13.34 19.79 0.90
C LEU A 44 -14.51 20.07 1.85
N MET A 45 -15.47 19.13 1.98
CA MET A 45 -16.61 19.28 2.89
C MET A 45 -16.23 19.15 4.37
N THR A 46 -15.24 18.33 4.70
CA THR A 46 -14.79 18.15 6.09
C THR A 46 -13.91 19.33 6.53
N TYR A 47 -13.00 19.79 5.66
CA TYR A 47 -11.99 20.79 6.00
C TYR A 47 -12.41 22.21 5.62
N VAL A 48 -13.27 22.44 4.63
CA VAL A 48 -13.67 23.79 4.19
C VAL A 48 -15.20 23.89 4.02
N PRO A 49 -16.00 23.69 5.10
CA PRO A 49 -17.46 23.65 5.01
C PRO A 49 -18.13 25.01 4.75
N TYR A 50 -17.41 26.13 4.79
CA TYR A 50 -17.96 27.49 4.68
C TYR A 50 -17.81 28.12 3.29
N GLU A 51 -17.13 27.47 2.34
CA GLU A 51 -17.00 27.99 0.96
C GLU A 51 -18.29 27.90 0.13
N PHE A 52 -19.37 27.37 0.69
CA PHE A 52 -20.67 27.32 0.03
C PHE A 52 -21.32 28.71 0.06
N ARG A 53 -21.13 29.46 -1.03
CA ARG A 53 -21.59 30.85 -1.17
C ARG A 53 -23.02 31.01 -1.69
N VAL A 54 -23.72 29.92 -2.00
CA VAL A 54 -25.02 29.97 -2.69
C VAL A 54 -26.15 29.56 -1.75
N ALA A 55 -27.18 30.38 -1.63
CA ALA A 55 -28.34 30.11 -0.76
C ALA A 55 -29.05 28.79 -1.04
N SER A 56 -28.95 28.23 -2.25
CA SER A 56 -29.47 26.90 -2.59
C SER A 56 -28.90 25.76 -1.74
N PHE A 57 -27.73 25.94 -1.12
CA PHE A 57 -27.12 24.96 -0.22
C PHE A 57 -27.50 25.15 1.26
N ARG A 58 -28.30 26.16 1.61
CA ARG A 58 -28.73 26.46 2.98
C ARG A 58 -29.26 25.23 3.75
N PRO A 59 -30.10 24.34 3.16
CA PRO A 59 -30.58 23.14 3.86
C PRO A 59 -29.47 22.14 4.20
N LEU A 60 -28.35 22.20 3.49
CA LEU A 60 -27.25 21.26 3.59
C LEU A 60 -26.24 21.65 4.68
N TYR A 61 -26.15 22.94 5.03
CA TYR A 61 -25.12 23.47 5.94
C TYR A 61 -24.98 22.74 7.27
N PRO A 62 -26.06 22.38 7.99
CA PRO A 62 -25.95 21.62 9.24
C PRO A 62 -25.30 20.24 9.05
N TYR A 63 -25.42 19.67 7.84
CA TYR A 63 -25.01 18.32 7.52
C TYR A 63 -23.72 18.24 6.70
N VAL A 64 -23.20 19.35 6.14
CA VAL A 64 -22.01 19.37 5.26
C VAL A 64 -20.86 18.55 5.84
N ARG A 65 -20.58 18.69 7.14
CA ARG A 65 -19.46 17.98 7.79
C ARG A 65 -19.69 16.48 7.91
N LEU A 66 -20.89 16.06 8.34
CA LEU A 66 -21.26 14.65 8.40
C LEU A 66 -21.19 14.01 7.01
N LEU A 67 -21.61 14.77 6.00
CA LEU A 67 -21.62 14.37 4.60
C LEU A 67 -20.18 14.26 4.05
N GLY A 68 -19.30 15.20 4.41
CA GLY A 68 -17.87 15.15 4.13
C GLY A 68 -17.19 13.94 4.77
N LEU A 69 -17.44 13.68 6.05
CA LEU A 69 -16.85 12.54 6.77
C LEU A 69 -17.29 11.20 6.18
N THR A 70 -18.57 11.07 5.80
CA THR A 70 -19.09 9.86 5.16
C THR A 70 -18.52 9.65 3.76
N TYR A 71 -18.34 10.71 2.96
CA TYR A 71 -17.60 10.65 1.70
C TYR A 71 -16.14 10.22 1.89
N LEU A 72 -15.44 10.88 2.83
CA LEU A 72 -14.03 10.60 3.10
C LEU A 72 -13.81 9.15 3.55
N THR A 73 -14.62 8.70 4.51
CA THR A 73 -14.55 7.34 5.06
C THR A 73 -14.93 6.30 3.99
N GLY A 74 -16.02 6.52 3.26
CA GLY A 74 -16.45 5.64 2.18
C GLY A 74 -15.40 5.50 1.09
N SER A 75 -14.76 6.61 0.69
CA SER A 75 -13.66 6.64 -0.28
C SER A 75 -12.41 5.94 0.21
N ILE A 76 -12.00 6.15 1.46
CA ILE A 76 -10.84 5.46 2.04
C ILE A 76 -11.08 3.95 2.06
N MET A 77 -12.24 3.50 2.53
CA MET A 77 -12.59 2.06 2.58
C MET A 77 -12.64 1.46 1.18
N LEU A 78 -13.29 2.14 0.23
CA LEU A 78 -13.37 1.70 -1.16
C LEU A 78 -11.97 1.63 -1.79
N MET A 79 -11.14 2.65 -1.58
CA MET A 79 -9.78 2.67 -2.11
C MET A 79 -8.92 1.56 -1.49
N GLY A 80 -9.06 1.29 -0.18
CA GLY A 80 -8.44 0.14 0.48
C GLY A 80 -8.87 -1.19 -0.13
N ALA A 81 -10.16 -1.37 -0.43
CA ALA A 81 -10.66 -2.58 -1.09
C ALA A 81 -10.15 -2.73 -2.53
N LEU A 82 -10.02 -1.63 -3.28
CA LEU A 82 -9.46 -1.62 -4.64
C LEU A 82 -7.95 -1.90 -4.63
N LEU A 83 -7.25 -1.38 -3.63
CA LEU A 83 -5.83 -1.57 -3.43
C LEU A 83 -5.52 -3.00 -2.97
N TYR A 84 -6.39 -3.68 -2.24
CA TYR A 84 -6.12 -5.03 -1.75
C TYR A 84 -7.19 -6.00 -2.26
N PRO A 85 -6.92 -6.77 -3.34
CA PRO A 85 -7.88 -7.72 -3.90
C PRO A 85 -8.32 -8.83 -2.93
N ARG A 86 -7.54 -9.07 -1.87
CA ARG A 86 -7.84 -10.01 -0.78
C ARG A 86 -8.42 -9.31 0.46
N ALA A 87 -8.74 -8.02 0.38
CA ALA A 87 -9.38 -7.31 1.47
C ALA A 87 -10.68 -8.00 1.88
N PRO A 88 -11.06 -7.93 3.16
CA PRO A 88 -12.34 -8.43 3.62
C PRO A 88 -13.48 -7.85 2.77
N ARG A 89 -14.43 -8.70 2.36
CA ARG A 89 -15.55 -8.27 1.50
C ARG A 89 -16.38 -7.14 2.13
N TRP A 90 -16.47 -7.08 3.45
CA TRP A 90 -17.18 -6.03 4.16
C TRP A 90 -16.59 -4.63 3.89
N LEU A 91 -15.29 -4.51 3.59
CA LEU A 91 -14.64 -3.23 3.33
C LEU A 91 -15.14 -2.58 2.01
N ASP A 92 -15.25 -3.36 0.93
CA ASP A 92 -15.80 -2.90 -0.36
C ASP A 92 -17.29 -2.56 -0.23
N VAL A 93 -18.07 -3.41 0.44
CA VAL A 93 -19.51 -3.20 0.63
C VAL A 93 -19.76 -1.94 1.46
N THR A 94 -19.08 -1.79 2.59
CA THR A 94 -19.25 -0.63 3.47
C THR A 94 -18.79 0.66 2.79
N GLY A 95 -17.65 0.62 2.08
CA GLY A 95 -17.16 1.79 1.33
C GLY A 95 -18.16 2.29 0.28
N ARG A 96 -18.77 1.38 -0.48
CA ARG A 96 -19.83 1.72 -1.46
C ARG A 96 -21.09 2.23 -0.81
N LEU A 97 -21.53 1.61 0.28
CA LEU A 97 -22.73 2.04 1.01
C LEU A 97 -22.55 3.45 1.58
N LEU A 98 -21.40 3.76 2.19
CA LEU A 98 -21.12 5.10 2.72
C LEU A 98 -21.06 6.16 1.62
N LEU A 99 -20.34 5.88 0.53
CA LEU A 99 -20.25 6.80 -0.61
C LEU A 99 -21.62 7.03 -1.28
N GLY A 100 -22.40 5.96 -1.42
CA GLY A 100 -23.75 5.98 -1.95
C GLY A 100 -24.73 6.73 -1.07
N ALA A 101 -24.68 6.50 0.25
CA ALA A 101 -25.51 7.18 1.23
C ALA A 101 -25.20 8.68 1.29
N ALA A 102 -23.92 9.07 1.28
CA ALA A 102 -23.51 10.47 1.25
C ALA A 102 -24.04 11.17 -0.01
N MET A 103 -23.86 10.54 -1.19
CA MET A 103 -24.39 11.07 -2.46
C MET A 103 -25.91 11.19 -2.44
N ALA A 104 -26.61 10.17 -1.96
CA ALA A 104 -28.06 10.17 -1.86
C ALA A 104 -28.56 11.28 -0.93
N LEU A 105 -27.94 11.44 0.24
CA LEU A 105 -28.29 12.48 1.21
C LEU A 105 -28.02 13.88 0.65
N TYR A 106 -26.87 14.09 0.01
CA TYR A 106 -26.53 15.39 -0.60
C TYR A 106 -27.58 15.80 -1.63
N TRP A 107 -27.92 14.89 -2.54
CA TRP A 107 -28.90 15.14 -3.58
C TRP A 107 -30.32 15.25 -3.03
N TRP A 108 -30.67 14.47 -2.01
CA TRP A 108 -31.97 14.53 -1.35
C TRP A 108 -32.22 15.90 -0.74
N VAL A 109 -31.26 16.40 0.04
CA VAL A 109 -31.36 17.69 0.72
C VAL A 109 -31.44 18.84 -0.28
N LEU A 110 -30.71 18.77 -1.40
CA LEU A 110 -30.71 19.83 -2.40
C LEU A 110 -31.99 19.85 -3.28
N ASN A 111 -32.60 18.70 -3.55
CA ASN A 111 -33.67 18.59 -4.56
C ASN A 111 -35.06 18.23 -3.98
N VAL A 112 -35.13 17.53 -2.85
CA VAL A 112 -36.40 17.04 -2.28
C VAL A 112 -36.98 18.01 -1.27
N LEU A 113 -36.15 18.52 -0.37
CA LEU A 113 -36.56 19.50 0.67
C LEU A 113 -37.18 20.79 0.10
N PRO A 114 -36.78 21.31 -1.08
CA PRO A 114 -37.47 22.43 -1.73
C PRO A 114 -38.83 22.09 -2.36
N GLY A 115 -39.36 20.87 -2.18
CA GLY A 115 -40.67 20.46 -2.70
C GLY A 115 -40.69 20.07 -4.19
N SER A 116 -39.57 19.63 -4.77
CA SER A 116 -39.58 19.19 -6.17
C SER A 116 -40.18 17.77 -6.32
N PHE A 117 -41.12 17.62 -7.26
CA PHE A 117 -41.78 16.35 -7.59
C PHE A 117 -40.79 15.28 -8.06
N THR A 118 -39.75 15.68 -8.79
CA THR A 118 -38.61 14.84 -9.19
C THR A 118 -37.84 14.30 -7.98
N GLY A 119 -37.81 15.07 -6.90
CA GLY A 119 -37.17 14.71 -5.64
C GLY A 119 -37.73 13.44 -4.98
N ILE A 120 -39.05 13.38 -4.86
CA ILE A 120 -39.72 12.43 -3.96
C ILE A 120 -39.70 10.99 -4.49
N ILE A 121 -39.63 10.81 -5.81
CA ILE A 121 -39.74 9.49 -6.46
C ILE A 121 -38.41 9.02 -7.05
N LEU A 122 -37.63 9.91 -7.67
CA LEU A 122 -36.40 9.54 -8.37
C LEU A 122 -35.27 9.13 -7.41
N TYR A 123 -35.08 9.85 -6.31
CA TYR A 123 -33.94 9.63 -5.40
C TYR A 123 -34.05 8.41 -4.47
N PRO A 124 -35.23 8.01 -3.95
CA PRO A 124 -35.37 6.69 -3.29
C PRO A 124 -35.03 5.54 -4.24
N VAL A 125 -35.43 5.65 -5.52
CA VAL A 125 -35.09 4.67 -6.56
C VAL A 125 -33.59 4.68 -6.86
N LEU A 126 -32.93 5.85 -6.87
CA LEU A 126 -31.48 5.98 -7.00
C LEU A 126 -30.73 5.35 -5.82
N PHE A 127 -31.17 5.60 -4.58
CA PHE A 127 -30.61 4.97 -3.38
C PHE A 127 -30.79 3.44 -3.40
N GLY A 128 -31.99 2.97 -3.74
CA GLY A 128 -32.27 1.55 -3.93
C GLY A 128 -31.37 0.91 -4.99
N GLY A 129 -31.13 1.60 -6.11
CA GLY A 129 -30.23 1.15 -7.18
C GLY A 129 -28.77 1.00 -6.73
N VAL A 130 -28.24 1.98 -5.97
CA VAL A 130 -26.86 1.94 -5.45
C VAL A 130 -26.71 0.86 -4.37
N VAL A 131 -27.71 0.69 -3.50
CA VAL A 131 -27.74 -0.37 -2.49
C VAL A 131 -27.82 -1.76 -3.15
N LEU A 132 -28.62 -1.89 -4.22
CA LEU A 132 -28.71 -3.13 -5.01
C LEU A 132 -27.39 -3.44 -5.73
N GLU A 133 -26.65 -2.42 -6.21
CA GLU A 133 -25.34 -2.58 -6.85
C GLU A 133 -24.25 -3.05 -5.85
N ALA A 134 -24.38 -2.74 -4.56
CA ALA A 134 -23.51 -3.25 -3.51
C ALA A 134 -23.71 -4.76 -3.25
N TRP A 135 -24.81 -5.37 -3.74
CA TRP A 135 -25.10 -6.78 -3.56
C TRP A 135 -24.36 -7.66 -4.60
N PRO A 136 -23.58 -8.68 -4.18
CA PRO A 136 -22.80 -9.53 -5.09
C PRO A 136 -23.57 -10.19 -6.24
N ALA A 137 -24.88 -10.44 -6.07
CA ALA A 137 -25.73 -11.08 -7.07
C ALA A 137 -26.10 -10.14 -8.25
N MET A 138 -26.06 -8.83 -8.05
CA MET A 138 -26.41 -7.81 -9.06
C MET A 138 -25.19 -7.24 -9.81
N ARG A 139 -23.98 -7.63 -9.41
CA ARG A 139 -22.67 -7.08 -9.85
C ARG A 139 -22.37 -7.22 -11.35
N GLN A 140 -23.10 -8.07 -12.06
CA GLN A 140 -22.93 -8.29 -13.51
C GLN A 140 -23.91 -7.48 -14.37
N ARG A 141 -24.81 -6.69 -13.78
CA ARG A 141 -25.76 -5.84 -14.51
C ARG A 141 -25.21 -4.41 -14.64
N PRO A 142 -25.46 -3.69 -15.74
CA PRO A 142 -24.91 -2.37 -16.01
C PRO A 142 -25.66 -1.26 -15.24
N VAL A 143 -25.75 -1.39 -13.90
CA VAL A 143 -26.55 -0.51 -13.03
C VAL A 143 -26.12 0.94 -13.12
N LEU A 144 -24.82 1.23 -13.15
CA LEU A 144 -24.27 2.59 -13.32
C LEU A 144 -24.67 3.23 -14.67
N ARG A 145 -24.72 2.45 -15.74
CA ARG A 145 -25.17 2.93 -17.04
C ARG A 145 -26.66 3.24 -16.99
N THR A 146 -27.46 2.37 -16.36
CA THR A 146 -28.88 2.61 -16.13
C THR A 146 -29.10 3.83 -15.22
N PHE A 147 -28.27 4.03 -14.20
CA PHE A 147 -28.27 5.19 -13.31
C PHE A 147 -28.00 6.48 -14.10
N ALA A 148 -26.87 6.57 -14.80
CA ALA A 148 -26.49 7.74 -15.59
C ALA A 148 -27.55 8.04 -16.66
N ALA A 149 -28.19 7.01 -17.20
CA ALA A 149 -29.27 7.13 -18.16
C ALA A 149 -30.56 7.72 -17.55
N LEU A 150 -30.99 7.20 -16.40
CA LEU A 150 -32.22 7.63 -15.71
C LEU A 150 -32.08 9.04 -15.13
N THR A 151 -30.94 9.36 -14.51
CA THR A 151 -30.67 10.71 -13.98
C THR A 151 -30.61 11.73 -15.10
N SER A 152 -29.96 11.40 -16.20
CA SER A 152 -29.82 12.31 -17.35
C SER A 152 -31.16 12.52 -18.06
N ALA A 153 -31.97 11.47 -18.21
CA ALA A 153 -33.30 11.59 -18.78
C ALA A 153 -34.22 12.46 -17.91
N ALA A 154 -34.23 12.23 -16.59
CA ALA A 154 -35.04 13.01 -15.66
C ALA A 154 -34.56 14.47 -15.55
N PHE A 155 -33.25 14.70 -15.50
CA PHE A 155 -32.67 16.04 -15.44
C PHE A 155 -32.91 16.82 -16.73
N GLY A 156 -32.73 16.19 -17.89
CA GLY A 156 -33.05 16.79 -19.19
C GLY A 156 -34.53 17.15 -19.34
N ALA A 157 -35.43 16.25 -18.91
CA ALA A 157 -36.87 16.53 -18.90
C ALA A 157 -37.23 17.69 -17.96
N ALA A 158 -36.67 17.73 -16.74
CA ALA A 158 -36.91 18.82 -15.80
C ALA A 158 -36.44 20.18 -16.35
N MET A 159 -35.27 20.21 -17.00
CA MET A 159 -34.68 21.41 -17.59
C MET A 159 -35.50 21.95 -18.78
N LEU A 160 -36.24 21.10 -19.48
CA LEU A 160 -37.13 21.45 -20.59
C LEU A 160 -38.54 21.85 -20.13
N VAL A 161 -39.10 21.17 -19.12
CA VAL A 161 -40.51 21.33 -18.71
C VAL A 161 -40.69 22.40 -17.64
N VAL A 162 -39.73 22.58 -16.71
CA VAL A 162 -39.86 23.54 -15.60
C VAL A 162 -38.58 24.37 -15.43
N PRO A 163 -38.22 25.21 -16.42
CA PRO A 163 -36.95 25.94 -16.43
C PRO A 163 -36.83 26.98 -15.32
N GLU A 164 -37.95 27.45 -14.74
CA GLU A 164 -37.97 28.48 -13.69
C GLU A 164 -37.63 27.94 -12.29
N ARG A 165 -37.69 26.62 -12.09
CA ARG A 165 -37.30 25.98 -10.81
C ARG A 165 -35.80 25.79 -10.67
N PHE A 166 -35.02 26.07 -11.71
CA PHE A 166 -33.56 26.05 -11.63
C PHE A 166 -33.06 27.44 -11.21
N PRO A 167 -32.34 27.57 -10.09
CA PRO A 167 -31.92 28.87 -9.56
C PRO A 167 -31.14 29.65 -10.62
N LEU A 168 -31.67 30.81 -11.00
CA LEU A 168 -31.10 31.70 -12.01
C LEU A 168 -29.65 32.07 -11.68
N SER A 169 -29.30 32.21 -10.40
CA SER A 169 -27.93 32.53 -9.95
C SER A 169 -26.89 31.45 -10.31
N VAL A 170 -27.28 30.17 -10.34
CA VAL A 170 -26.37 29.04 -10.57
C VAL A 170 -26.18 28.75 -12.06
N TYR A 171 -27.22 29.01 -12.86
CA TYR A 171 -27.26 28.65 -14.29
C TYR A 171 -27.44 29.86 -15.21
N ALA A 172 -27.29 31.10 -14.71
CA ALA A 172 -27.37 32.33 -15.50
C ALA A 172 -26.45 32.27 -16.73
N HIS A 173 -25.22 31.79 -16.54
CA HIS A 173 -24.23 31.64 -17.60
C HIS A 173 -24.60 30.59 -18.66
N LEU A 174 -25.54 29.69 -18.35
CA LEU A 174 -26.08 28.68 -19.27
C LEU A 174 -27.45 29.07 -19.84
N ALA A 175 -28.02 30.23 -19.47
CA ALA A 175 -29.33 30.67 -19.95
C ALA A 175 -29.53 30.55 -21.48
N PRO A 176 -28.57 30.97 -22.35
CA PRO A 176 -28.77 30.86 -23.80
C PRO A 176 -28.67 29.43 -24.34
N LEU A 177 -27.94 28.54 -23.65
CA LEU A 177 -27.71 27.15 -24.08
C LEU A 177 -28.59 26.13 -23.34
N ARG A 178 -29.42 26.58 -22.40
CA ARG A 178 -30.24 25.75 -21.51
C ARG A 178 -31.10 24.72 -22.24
N PRO A 179 -31.90 25.07 -23.28
CA PRO A 179 -32.73 24.08 -23.97
C PRO A 179 -31.89 23.06 -24.74
N LEU A 180 -30.75 23.47 -25.32
CA LEU A 180 -29.84 22.57 -26.02
C LEU A 180 -29.22 21.54 -25.06
N VAL A 181 -28.77 22.00 -23.88
CA VAL A 181 -28.23 21.14 -22.82
C VAL A 181 -29.30 20.17 -22.30
N GLY A 182 -30.54 20.64 -22.11
CA GLY A 182 -31.68 19.82 -21.70
C GLY A 182 -32.02 18.72 -22.71
N VAL A 183 -32.06 19.05 -24.00
CA VAL A 183 -32.26 18.08 -25.10
C VAL A 183 -31.14 17.04 -25.11
N LEU A 184 -29.88 17.46 -24.97
CA LEU A 184 -28.75 16.54 -25.00
C LEU A 184 -28.78 15.54 -23.83
N PHE A 185 -29.13 16.01 -22.62
CA PHE A 185 -29.35 15.15 -21.45
C PHE A 185 -30.50 14.15 -21.66
N ALA A 186 -31.64 14.63 -22.20
CA ALA A 186 -32.81 13.80 -22.45
C ALA A 186 -32.53 12.71 -23.51
N VAL A 187 -31.95 13.09 -24.65
CA VAL A 187 -31.65 12.17 -25.77
C VAL A 187 -30.62 11.12 -25.37
N CYS A 188 -29.51 11.54 -24.75
CA CYS A 188 -28.47 10.60 -24.33
C CYS A 188 -28.95 9.71 -23.18
N GLY A 189 -29.73 10.27 -22.24
CA GLY A 189 -30.33 9.53 -21.12
C GLY A 189 -31.30 8.45 -21.59
N VAL A 190 -32.30 8.81 -22.39
CA VAL A 190 -33.30 7.85 -22.93
C VAL A 190 -32.62 6.83 -23.85
N GLY A 191 -31.66 7.26 -24.67
CA GLY A 191 -30.90 6.37 -25.55
C GLY A 191 -30.12 5.29 -24.79
N LEU A 192 -29.63 5.58 -23.58
CA LEU A 192 -28.93 4.61 -22.74
C LEU A 192 -29.87 3.64 -21.99
N LEU A 193 -31.16 3.99 -21.83
CA LEU A 193 -32.19 3.13 -21.23
C LEU A 193 -32.73 2.06 -22.21
N LEU A 194 -32.53 2.26 -23.52
CA LEU A 194 -32.95 1.30 -24.53
C LEU A 194 -32.22 -0.05 -24.37
N PRO A 195 -32.91 -1.19 -24.57
CA PRO A 195 -32.32 -2.53 -24.43
C PRO A 195 -31.05 -2.69 -25.27
N SER A 196 -29.99 -3.27 -24.70
CA SER A 196 -28.69 -3.44 -25.39
C SER A 196 -28.77 -4.27 -26.67
N GLN A 197 -29.80 -5.11 -26.79
CA GLN A 197 -30.14 -5.90 -27.99
C GLN A 197 -30.62 -5.05 -29.17
N TRP A 198 -31.11 -3.82 -28.92
CA TRP A 198 -31.58 -2.89 -29.94
C TRP A 198 -30.51 -1.86 -30.34
N LEU A 199 -29.40 -1.79 -29.60
CA LEU A 199 -28.33 -0.82 -29.83
C LEU A 199 -27.12 -1.45 -30.52
N HIS A 200 -26.64 -0.81 -31.58
CA HIS A 200 -25.38 -1.17 -32.21
C HIS A 200 -24.23 -1.11 -31.20
N ARG A 201 -23.25 -2.01 -31.31
CA ARG A 201 -22.15 -2.21 -30.33
C ARG A 201 -21.35 -0.94 -29.94
N ARG A 202 -21.38 0.11 -30.77
CA ARG A 202 -20.71 1.42 -30.55
C ARG A 202 -21.64 2.55 -30.06
N LEU A 203 -22.96 2.41 -30.22
CA LEU A 203 -23.93 3.45 -29.84
C LEU A 203 -23.89 3.79 -28.34
N PRO A 204 -23.74 2.83 -27.41
CA PRO A 204 -23.61 3.12 -25.98
C PRO A 204 -22.41 4.01 -25.62
N ALA A 205 -21.28 3.79 -26.28
CA ALA A 205 -20.07 4.58 -26.07
C ALA A 205 -20.23 6.00 -26.60
N LEU A 206 -20.89 6.17 -27.76
CA LEU A 206 -21.24 7.47 -28.32
C LEU A 206 -22.22 8.25 -27.42
N LEU A 207 -23.24 7.58 -26.88
CA LEU A 207 -24.20 8.21 -25.96
C LEU A 207 -23.55 8.62 -24.63
N MET A 208 -22.61 7.81 -24.12
CA MET A 208 -21.79 8.20 -22.96
C MET A 208 -20.87 9.39 -23.26
N GLY A 209 -20.22 9.41 -24.44
CA GLY A 209 -19.43 10.56 -24.88
C GLY A 209 -20.27 11.83 -25.05
N GLY A 210 -21.49 11.69 -25.59
CA GLY A 210 -22.47 12.77 -25.70
C GLY A 210 -22.88 13.33 -24.34
N LEU A 211 -23.02 12.46 -23.32
CA LEU A 211 -23.29 12.84 -21.93
C LEU A 211 -22.14 13.58 -21.23
N ALA A 212 -20.89 13.39 -21.68
CA ALA A 212 -19.75 14.10 -21.10
C ALA A 212 -19.81 15.62 -21.36
N VAL A 213 -20.32 16.03 -22.53
CA VAL A 213 -20.42 17.44 -22.97
C VAL A 213 -21.30 18.30 -22.05
N PRO A 214 -22.55 17.93 -21.74
CA PRO A 214 -23.43 18.75 -20.93
C PRO A 214 -22.98 18.75 -19.47
N PHE A 215 -22.38 17.67 -18.96
CA PHE A 215 -21.69 17.69 -17.67
C PHE A 215 -20.50 18.65 -17.67
N ALA A 216 -19.70 18.72 -18.74
CA ALA A 216 -18.57 19.64 -18.82
C ALA A 216 -19.04 21.12 -18.84
N LEU A 217 -20.13 21.40 -19.54
CA LEU A 217 -20.75 22.72 -19.58
C LEU A 217 -21.31 23.13 -18.21
N LEU A 218 -21.94 22.21 -17.47
CA LEU A 218 -22.38 22.46 -16.10
C LEU A 218 -21.18 22.71 -15.18
N ALA A 219 -20.09 21.93 -15.32
CA ALA A 219 -18.87 22.11 -14.55
C ALA A 219 -18.27 23.52 -14.76
N TYR A 220 -18.19 23.95 -16.01
CA TYR A 220 -17.70 25.29 -16.37
C TYR A 220 -18.60 26.40 -15.82
N ALA A 221 -19.93 26.27 -15.96
CA ALA A 221 -20.88 27.27 -15.50
C ALA A 221 -20.84 27.46 -13.97
N LEU A 222 -20.76 26.35 -13.23
CA LEU A 222 -20.63 26.35 -11.78
C LEU A 222 -19.30 26.92 -11.31
N GLY A 223 -18.20 26.59 -12.00
CA GLY A 223 -16.88 27.16 -11.70
C GLY A 223 -16.86 28.67 -11.90
N ARG A 224 -17.52 29.17 -12.95
CA ARG A 224 -17.65 30.62 -13.20
C ARG A 224 -18.52 31.32 -12.15
N GLY A 225 -19.54 30.64 -11.64
CA GLY A 225 -20.36 31.08 -10.51
C GLY A 225 -19.70 30.94 -9.13
N ALA A 226 -18.38 30.72 -9.07
CA ALA A 226 -17.60 30.49 -7.85
C ALA A 226 -18.09 29.29 -7.00
N SER A 227 -18.80 28.34 -7.60
CA SER A 227 -19.22 27.08 -6.99
C SER A 227 -18.26 25.96 -7.39
N TRP A 228 -17.05 26.00 -6.83
CA TRP A 228 -15.96 25.06 -7.14
C TRP A 228 -16.33 23.61 -6.85
N LEU A 229 -17.08 23.36 -5.78
CA LEU A 229 -17.57 22.01 -5.44
C LEU A 229 -18.48 21.45 -6.54
N GLY A 230 -19.48 22.22 -6.96
CA GLY A 230 -20.37 21.84 -8.05
C GLY A 230 -19.60 21.61 -9.35
N ALA A 231 -18.63 22.49 -9.65
CA ALA A 231 -17.76 22.35 -10.81
C ALA A 231 -16.98 21.03 -10.81
N CYS A 232 -16.40 20.65 -9.66
CA CYS A 232 -15.70 19.38 -9.50
C CYS A 232 -16.61 18.17 -9.69
N VAL A 233 -17.87 18.20 -9.19
CA VAL A 233 -18.80 17.05 -9.29
C VAL A 233 -19.04 16.74 -10.76
N TYR A 234 -19.36 17.77 -11.53
CA TYR A 234 -19.68 17.61 -12.94
C TYR A 234 -18.44 17.33 -13.80
N ALA A 235 -17.27 17.88 -13.45
CA ALA A 235 -16.01 17.52 -14.12
C ALA A 235 -15.68 16.03 -13.97
N VAL A 236 -16.01 15.42 -12.83
CA VAL A 236 -15.84 13.98 -12.60
C VAL A 236 -16.82 13.16 -13.39
N LEU A 237 -18.09 13.56 -13.42
CA LEU A 237 -19.10 12.90 -14.25
C LEU A 237 -18.70 12.96 -15.73
N THR A 238 -18.13 14.09 -16.19
CA THR A 238 -17.50 14.20 -17.52
C THR A 238 -16.38 13.19 -17.70
N LEU A 239 -15.39 13.14 -16.80
CA LEU A 239 -14.27 12.18 -16.89
C LEU A 239 -14.75 10.72 -16.85
N ALA A 240 -15.76 10.42 -16.05
CA ALA A 240 -16.36 9.09 -15.94
C ALA A 240 -17.10 8.68 -17.21
N CYS A 241 -17.85 9.60 -17.83
CA CYS A 241 -18.49 9.41 -19.12
C CYS A 241 -17.45 9.19 -20.23
N VAL A 242 -16.37 9.98 -20.24
CA VAL A 242 -15.24 9.82 -21.19
C VAL A 242 -14.54 8.47 -20.99
N ALA A 243 -14.24 8.08 -19.75
CA ALA A 243 -13.59 6.81 -19.43
C ALA A 243 -14.44 5.61 -19.88
N GLN A 244 -15.76 5.67 -19.70
CA GLN A 244 -16.68 4.63 -20.20
C GLN A 244 -16.80 4.63 -21.73
N ALA A 245 -16.83 5.81 -22.35
CA ALA A 245 -16.86 5.93 -23.81
C ALA A 245 -15.60 5.33 -24.47
N LEU A 246 -14.45 5.43 -23.79
CA LEU A 246 -13.16 4.89 -24.24
C LEU A 246 -12.90 3.43 -23.82
N ASP A 247 -13.83 2.77 -23.10
CA ASP A 247 -13.62 1.46 -22.43
C ASP A 247 -12.28 1.42 -21.66
N TRP A 248 -11.96 2.51 -20.97
CA TRP A 248 -10.68 2.66 -20.28
C TRP A 248 -10.64 1.73 -19.06
N ARG A 249 -9.80 0.69 -19.14
CA ARG A 249 -9.55 -0.26 -18.06
C ARG A 249 -8.11 -0.13 -17.60
N PRO A 250 -7.83 0.55 -16.48
CA PRO A 250 -6.47 0.66 -15.98
C PRO A 250 -5.94 -0.74 -15.64
N ARG A 251 -4.92 -1.20 -16.38
CA ARG A 251 -4.17 -2.41 -16.03
C ARG A 251 -3.15 -2.04 -14.96
N ALA A 252 -3.51 -2.24 -13.70
CA ALA A 252 -2.56 -2.07 -12.61
C ALA A 252 -1.40 -3.07 -12.78
N PRO A 253 -0.13 -2.63 -12.71
CA PRO A 253 1.00 -3.54 -12.76
C PRO A 253 0.91 -4.50 -11.58
N ARG A 254 1.09 -5.81 -11.83
CA ARG A 254 1.01 -6.86 -10.80
C ARG A 254 2.34 -7.10 -10.07
N THR A 255 3.28 -6.16 -10.19
CA THR A 255 4.61 -6.28 -9.58
C THR A 255 4.54 -6.14 -8.06
N VAL A 256 5.48 -6.81 -7.36
CA VAL A 256 5.64 -6.66 -5.91
C VAL A 256 5.89 -5.21 -5.54
N GLY A 257 6.69 -4.51 -6.35
CA GLY A 257 6.93 -3.07 -6.23
C GLY A 257 5.67 -2.21 -6.20
N TRP A 258 4.73 -2.45 -7.12
CA TRP A 258 3.45 -1.74 -7.11
C TRP A 258 2.61 -2.06 -5.87
N LYS A 259 2.67 -3.30 -5.37
CA LYS A 259 1.96 -3.71 -4.15
C LYS A 259 2.52 -3.04 -2.89
N LEU A 260 3.84 -2.94 -2.77
CA LEU A 260 4.53 -2.25 -1.68
C LEU A 260 4.25 -0.76 -1.73
N LEU A 261 4.47 -0.14 -2.90
CA LEU A 261 4.30 1.30 -3.12
C LEU A 261 2.90 1.75 -2.65
N ARG A 262 1.88 1.06 -3.15
CA ARG A 262 0.49 1.42 -2.87
C ARG A 262 0.09 1.11 -1.42
N GLY A 263 0.70 0.11 -0.79
CA GLY A 263 0.41 -0.28 0.58
C GLY A 263 0.99 0.68 1.61
N LEU A 264 2.28 1.04 1.46
CA LEU A 264 2.92 2.06 2.29
C LEU A 264 2.26 3.43 2.10
N ALA A 265 1.96 3.81 0.86
CA ALA A 265 1.30 5.09 0.58
C ALA A 265 -0.09 5.15 1.23
N PHE A 266 -0.87 4.08 1.16
CA PHE A 266 -2.19 4.02 1.80
C PHE A 266 -2.10 4.00 3.33
N ALA A 267 -1.15 3.26 3.90
CA ALA A 267 -0.91 3.20 5.34
C ALA A 267 -0.46 4.55 5.92
N GLY A 268 0.30 5.37 5.17
CA GLY A 268 0.67 6.73 5.57
C GLY A 268 -0.45 7.76 5.35
N LEU A 269 -1.21 7.63 4.26
CA LEU A 269 -2.25 8.58 3.88
C LEU A 269 -3.45 8.58 4.84
N VAL A 270 -3.91 7.41 5.26
CA VAL A 270 -5.15 7.28 6.06
C VAL A 270 -5.04 7.93 7.44
N PRO A 271 -4.00 7.67 8.25
CA PRO A 271 -3.83 8.32 9.54
C PRO A 271 -3.63 9.84 9.41
N LEU A 272 -2.91 10.29 8.37
CA LEU A 272 -2.67 11.71 8.12
C LEU A 272 -3.97 12.46 7.81
N LEU A 273 -4.82 11.88 6.96
CA LEU A 273 -6.15 12.43 6.66
C LEU A 273 -7.10 12.38 7.86
N ALA A 274 -7.02 11.34 8.69
CA ALA A 274 -7.84 11.23 9.89
C ALA A 274 -7.42 12.26 10.96
N LEU A 275 -6.12 12.36 11.25
CA LEU A 275 -5.57 13.29 12.22
C LEU A 275 -5.75 14.74 11.77
N GLY A 276 -5.48 15.03 10.50
CA GLY A 276 -5.75 16.34 9.91
C GLY A 276 -7.22 16.71 10.01
N GLY A 277 -8.13 15.75 9.78
CA GLY A 277 -9.57 15.98 9.81
C GLY A 277 -10.06 16.24 11.23
N LEU A 278 -9.56 15.49 12.21
CA LEU A 278 -9.84 15.70 13.62
C LEU A 278 -9.30 17.05 14.11
N ALA A 279 -8.05 17.39 13.77
CA ALA A 279 -7.45 18.66 14.15
C ALA A 279 -8.21 19.85 13.54
N ALA A 280 -8.56 19.77 12.25
CA ALA A 280 -9.39 20.77 11.58
C ALA A 280 -10.76 20.90 12.24
N TYR A 281 -11.41 19.77 12.57
CA TYR A 281 -12.71 19.76 13.24
C TYR A 281 -12.67 20.43 14.61
N LEU A 282 -11.69 20.07 15.45
CA LEU A 282 -11.54 20.66 16.79
C LEU A 282 -11.23 22.15 16.72
N ALA A 283 -10.31 22.54 15.83
CA ALA A 283 -9.94 23.94 15.67
C ALA A 283 -11.08 24.78 15.09
N GLN A 284 -11.85 24.24 14.14
CA GLN A 284 -13.03 24.92 13.59
C GLN A 284 -14.14 25.09 14.63
N ASN A 285 -14.45 24.05 15.42
CA ASN A 285 -15.44 24.17 16.50
C ASN A 285 -15.03 25.24 17.52
N ALA A 286 -13.75 25.27 17.91
CA ALA A 286 -13.24 26.26 18.83
C ALA A 286 -13.36 27.70 18.27
N ILE A 287 -13.01 27.90 17.00
CA ILE A 287 -13.09 29.23 16.37
C ILE A 287 -14.54 29.63 16.09
N GLU A 288 -15.42 28.72 15.68
CA GLU A 288 -16.85 29.01 15.48
C GLU A 288 -17.49 29.46 16.79
N GLN A 289 -17.20 28.79 17.90
CA GLN A 289 -17.66 29.20 19.21
C GLN A 289 -17.07 30.57 19.60
N GLN A 290 -15.77 30.78 19.37
CA GLN A 290 -15.12 32.06 19.64
C GLN A 290 -15.73 33.22 18.84
N VAL A 291 -16.01 33.01 17.55
CA VAL A 291 -16.62 34.02 16.66
C VAL A 291 -18.04 34.36 17.12
N ARG A 292 -18.84 33.37 17.54
CA ARG A 292 -20.16 33.62 18.12
C ARG A 292 -20.03 34.41 19.43
N ASP A 293 -19.20 33.97 20.36
CA ASP A 293 -19.01 34.65 21.64
C ASP A 293 -18.51 36.08 21.45
N ASP A 294 -17.54 36.32 20.56
CA ASP A 294 -17.00 37.65 20.28
C ASP A 294 -18.07 38.58 19.68
N THR A 295 -18.96 38.06 18.83
CA THR A 295 -20.08 38.85 18.26
C THR A 295 -21.12 39.20 19.32
N GLN A 296 -21.46 38.25 20.20
CA GLN A 296 -22.39 38.49 21.31
C GLN A 296 -21.82 39.47 22.34
N ARG A 297 -20.53 39.31 22.70
CA ARG A 297 -19.84 40.25 23.59
C ARG A 297 -19.74 41.64 22.98
N ALA A 298 -19.59 41.76 21.67
CA ALA A 298 -19.60 43.05 20.99
C ALA A 298 -20.98 43.73 21.08
N ALA A 299 -22.08 42.99 20.88
CA ALA A 299 -23.43 43.52 21.04
C ALA A 299 -23.71 43.95 22.48
N ALA A 300 -23.41 43.09 23.46
CA ALA A 300 -23.57 43.40 24.88
C ALA A 300 -22.71 44.61 25.30
N GLY A 301 -21.45 44.65 24.88
CA GLY A 301 -20.55 45.77 25.20
C GLY A 301 -20.99 47.11 24.61
N GLU A 302 -21.62 47.10 23.44
CA GLU A 302 -22.22 48.30 22.85
C GLU A 302 -23.51 48.70 23.57
N ALA A 303 -24.35 47.74 23.95
CA ALA A 303 -25.55 48.00 24.74
C ALA A 303 -25.20 48.60 26.11
N ASP A 304 -24.18 48.06 26.80
CA ASP A 304 -23.65 48.57 28.06
C ASP A 304 -23.01 49.96 27.90
N PHE A 305 -22.41 50.25 26.74
CA PHE A 305 -21.90 51.58 26.43
C PHE A 305 -23.04 52.59 26.30
N LEU A 306 -24.10 52.26 25.54
CA LEU A 306 -25.27 53.12 25.39
C LEU A 306 -25.98 53.31 26.73
N ARG A 307 -26.12 52.24 27.52
CA ARG A 307 -26.71 52.31 28.86
C ARG A 307 -25.97 53.30 29.75
N ARG A 308 -24.63 53.15 29.85
CA ARG A 308 -23.79 54.07 30.64
C ARG A 308 -23.86 55.50 30.10
N TYR A 309 -23.81 55.68 28.78
CA TYR A 309 -23.92 57.01 28.18
C TYR A 309 -25.25 57.71 28.53
N LEU A 310 -26.36 56.96 28.55
CA LEU A 310 -27.67 57.48 28.94
C LEU A 310 -27.78 57.75 30.46
N ASP A 311 -27.19 56.88 31.28
CA ASP A 311 -27.17 57.05 32.73
C ASP A 311 -26.31 58.25 33.15
N ASP A 312 -25.12 58.41 32.57
CA ASP A 312 -24.23 59.57 32.79
C ASP A 312 -24.94 60.88 32.37
N ALA A 313 -25.67 60.84 31.25
CA ALA A 313 -26.48 61.96 30.79
C ALA A 313 -27.60 62.29 31.81
N GLY A 314 -28.35 61.29 32.26
CA GLY A 314 -29.40 61.45 33.28
C GLY A 314 -28.86 61.97 34.61
N GLU A 315 -27.71 61.46 35.07
CA GLU A 315 -27.02 61.90 36.29
C GLU A 315 -26.56 63.35 36.17
N SER A 316 -26.04 63.77 35.00
CA SER A 316 -25.67 65.17 34.74
C SER A 316 -26.88 66.11 34.87
N LEU A 317 -28.06 65.70 34.39
CA LEU A 317 -29.30 66.46 34.59
C LEU A 317 -29.73 66.47 36.07
N ALA A 318 -29.58 65.34 36.77
CA ALA A 318 -29.92 65.23 38.19
C ALA A 318 -29.03 66.13 39.07
N LEU A 319 -27.71 66.14 38.83
CA LEU A 319 -26.75 67.01 39.51
C LEU A 319 -27.07 68.49 39.29
N MET A 320 -27.46 68.86 38.06
CA MET A 320 -27.92 70.23 37.78
C MET A 320 -29.16 70.59 38.60
N LEU A 321 -30.11 69.66 38.75
CA LEU A 321 -31.31 69.82 39.57
C LEU A 321 -31.03 69.84 41.08
N GLU A 322 -29.85 69.43 41.54
CA GLU A 322 -29.42 69.56 42.94
C GLU A 322 -28.73 70.91 43.24
N SER A 323 -28.25 71.61 42.20
CA SER A 323 -27.60 72.92 42.34
C SER A 323 -28.54 73.95 42.99
N PRO A 324 -28.20 74.53 44.16
CA PRO A 324 -29.08 75.45 44.88
C PRO A 324 -29.52 76.66 44.03
N GLY A 325 -28.61 77.18 43.20
CA GLY A 325 -28.88 78.31 42.32
C GLY A 325 -29.84 77.95 41.19
N PHE A 326 -29.69 76.75 40.61
CA PHE A 326 -30.60 76.25 39.57
C PHE A 326 -31.98 75.94 40.14
N ARG A 327 -32.06 75.28 41.31
CA ARG A 327 -33.32 74.97 42.01
C ARG A 327 -34.14 76.22 42.30
N ALA A 328 -33.51 77.26 42.84
CA ALA A 328 -34.18 78.53 43.14
C ALA A 328 -34.67 79.23 41.87
N ALA A 329 -33.90 79.17 40.77
CA ALA A 329 -34.30 79.71 39.48
C ALA A 329 -35.47 78.93 38.84
N PHE A 330 -35.46 77.60 38.97
CA PHE A 330 -36.50 76.71 38.45
C PHE A 330 -37.82 76.88 39.21
N ALA A 331 -37.77 76.90 40.54
CA ALA A 331 -38.96 77.11 41.39
C ALA A 331 -39.61 78.49 41.16
N ALA A 332 -38.81 79.51 40.86
CA ALA A 332 -39.30 80.86 40.54
C ALA A 332 -39.82 81.00 39.09
N ALA A 333 -39.70 79.96 38.26
CA ALA A 333 -40.02 79.99 36.83
C ALA A 333 -39.43 81.21 36.10
N ALA A 334 -38.20 81.62 36.46
CA ALA A 334 -37.55 82.83 35.96
C ALA A 334 -36.60 82.51 34.78
N PRO A 335 -36.98 82.78 33.52
CA PRO A 335 -36.22 82.34 32.34
C PRO A 335 -34.79 82.92 32.31
N GLU A 336 -34.67 84.22 32.63
CA GLU A 336 -33.41 84.98 32.66
C GLU A 336 -32.38 84.40 33.66
N ARG A 337 -32.84 83.67 34.68
CA ARG A 337 -31.98 83.02 35.69
C ARG A 337 -31.65 81.57 35.35
N LEU A 338 -32.48 80.91 34.54
CA LEU A 338 -32.29 79.52 34.12
C LEU A 338 -31.37 79.40 32.90
N GLU A 339 -31.47 80.34 31.98
CA GLU A 339 -30.75 80.32 30.70
C GLU A 339 -29.22 80.13 30.84
N PRO A 340 -28.49 80.82 31.74
CA PRO A 340 -27.04 80.61 31.89
C PRO A 340 -26.67 79.18 32.29
N TYR A 341 -27.50 78.51 33.09
CA TYR A 341 -27.27 77.11 33.49
C TYR A 341 -27.54 76.15 32.34
N LEU A 342 -28.59 76.40 31.54
CA LEU A 342 -28.92 75.57 30.38
C LEU A 342 -27.89 75.73 29.25
N VAL A 343 -27.39 76.96 29.03
CA VAL A 343 -26.25 77.23 28.14
C VAL A 343 -25.03 76.43 28.60
N ASN A 344 -24.72 76.48 29.90
CA ASN A 344 -23.56 75.79 30.43
C ASN A 344 -23.70 74.28 30.32
N LEU A 345 -24.89 73.74 30.58
CA LEU A 345 -25.19 72.32 30.42
C LEU A 345 -25.01 71.87 28.96
N ALA A 346 -25.50 72.64 27.99
CA ALA A 346 -25.32 72.32 26.57
C ALA A 346 -23.88 72.54 26.05
N ALA A 347 -23.12 73.44 26.65
CA ALA A 347 -21.78 73.81 26.20
C ALA A 347 -20.65 73.02 26.88
N GLN A 348 -20.79 72.66 28.16
CA GLN A 348 -19.77 71.94 28.93
C GLN A 348 -20.00 70.43 28.94
N GLU A 349 -21.26 69.97 29.02
CA GLU A 349 -21.55 68.54 28.93
C GLU A 349 -21.56 68.10 27.47
N ARG A 350 -20.62 67.24 27.10
CA ARG A 350 -20.55 66.68 25.73
C ARG A 350 -21.72 65.78 25.38
N ALA A 351 -22.54 65.40 26.36
CA ALA A 351 -23.69 64.53 26.21
C ALA A 351 -24.86 65.19 25.45
N PHE A 352 -25.07 66.50 25.62
CA PHE A 352 -26.23 67.22 25.08
C PHE A 352 -25.84 68.17 23.95
N ASP A 353 -26.74 68.33 22.99
CA ASP A 353 -26.69 69.40 21.97
C ASP A 353 -27.46 70.65 22.43
N ALA A 354 -28.39 70.43 23.36
CA ALA A 354 -29.31 71.44 23.84
C ALA A 354 -29.95 71.05 25.17
N ALA A 355 -30.37 72.03 25.95
CA ALA A 355 -31.04 71.81 27.23
C ALA A 355 -32.25 72.74 27.40
N LEU A 356 -33.30 72.24 28.04
CA LEU A 356 -34.59 72.89 28.19
C LEU A 356 -35.14 72.66 29.60
N ALA A 357 -35.71 73.68 30.21
CA ALA A 357 -36.52 73.57 31.42
C ALA A 357 -37.99 73.65 31.04
N VAL A 358 -38.81 72.73 31.55
CA VAL A 358 -40.23 72.60 31.18
C VAL A 358 -41.09 72.50 32.44
N ASP A 359 -42.27 73.13 32.46
CA ASP A 359 -43.22 73.01 33.58
C ASP A 359 -44.06 71.72 33.53
N THR A 360 -44.94 71.51 34.50
CA THR A 360 -45.83 70.33 34.57
C THR A 360 -46.87 70.24 33.45
N HIS A 361 -47.10 71.32 32.70
CA HIS A 361 -48.03 71.37 31.57
C HIS A 361 -47.31 71.20 30.23
N GLY A 362 -45.97 71.11 30.24
CA GLY A 362 -45.15 71.00 29.06
C GLY A 362 -44.66 72.35 28.51
N HIS A 363 -44.95 73.49 29.15
CA HIS A 363 -44.46 74.78 28.65
C HIS A 363 -42.97 74.95 28.92
N ILE A 364 -42.23 75.34 27.89
CA ILE A 364 -40.79 75.62 27.99
C ILE A 364 -40.60 76.89 28.82
N LEU A 365 -39.99 76.76 29.99
CA LEU A 365 -39.65 77.85 30.90
C LEU A 365 -38.38 78.59 30.44
N ALA A 366 -37.39 77.85 29.96
CA ALA A 366 -36.14 78.38 29.40
C ALA A 366 -35.48 77.34 28.50
N ALA A 367 -34.61 77.78 27.60
CA ALA A 367 -33.88 76.94 26.64
C ALA A 367 -32.43 77.43 26.50
N SER A 368 -31.51 76.55 26.12
CA SER A 368 -30.20 76.99 25.61
C SER A 368 -30.35 77.72 24.26
N PRO A 369 -29.45 78.61 23.83
CA PRO A 369 -29.55 79.35 22.56
C PRO A 369 -29.54 78.48 21.31
N SER A 370 -28.94 77.28 21.38
CA SER A 370 -29.09 76.24 20.34
C SER A 370 -30.56 75.85 20.11
N VAL A 371 -31.38 76.13 21.13
CA VAL A 371 -32.84 76.00 21.34
C VAL A 371 -33.75 76.97 20.60
N GLU A 372 -33.19 78.13 20.26
CA GLU A 372 -33.98 79.35 20.16
C GLU A 372 -34.72 79.39 18.81
N GLY A 373 -36.04 79.62 18.84
CA GLY A 373 -36.92 79.48 17.67
C GLY A 373 -37.39 78.04 17.40
N TRP A 374 -37.19 77.12 18.36
CA TRP A 374 -37.63 75.75 18.25
C TRP A 374 -39.11 75.55 18.62
N ASN A 375 -39.99 75.28 17.64
CA ASN A 375 -41.37 74.84 17.93
C ASN A 375 -41.39 73.35 18.32
N LEU A 376 -40.94 73.07 19.53
CA LEU A 376 -40.99 71.76 20.16
C LEU A 376 -42.37 71.60 20.80
N GLU A 377 -43.30 70.94 20.11
CA GLU A 377 -44.55 70.55 20.77
C GLU A 377 -44.21 69.60 21.95
N PRO A 378 -44.53 69.97 23.20
CA PRO A 378 -44.05 69.24 24.38
C PRO A 378 -44.47 67.76 24.39
N ARG A 379 -45.60 67.45 23.75
CA ARG A 379 -46.16 66.09 23.66
C ARG A 379 -45.32 65.10 22.84
N ALA A 380 -44.40 65.56 21.99
CA ALA A 380 -43.66 64.69 21.09
C ALA A 380 -42.50 63.95 21.79
N PHE A 381 -41.94 64.50 22.87
CA PHE A 381 -40.77 63.95 23.55
C PHE A 381 -40.89 63.92 25.08
N LEU A 382 -41.95 64.48 25.67
CA LEU A 382 -42.24 64.30 27.09
C LEU A 382 -42.93 62.95 27.35
N PRO A 383 -42.58 62.26 28.43
CA PRO A 383 -43.25 61.01 28.79
C PRO A 383 -44.72 61.25 29.17
N PRO A 384 -45.62 60.26 28.93
CA PRO A 384 -47.05 60.38 29.21
C PRO A 384 -47.39 60.49 30.70
N ALA A 385 -46.45 60.18 31.59
CA ALA A 385 -46.55 60.37 33.04
C ALA A 385 -45.21 60.87 33.59
N PHE A 386 -45.25 61.79 34.56
CA PHE A 386 -44.06 62.29 35.27
C PHE A 386 -43.59 61.26 36.32
N THR A 387 -42.98 60.16 35.87
CA THR A 387 -42.62 58.98 36.68
C THR A 387 -41.32 59.14 37.49
N ARG A 388 -40.83 58.07 38.14
CA ARG A 388 -39.91 58.07 39.30
C ARG A 388 -38.42 58.39 39.00
N GLY A 389 -37.98 58.57 37.76
CA GLY A 389 -36.55 58.77 37.42
C GLY A 389 -36.29 59.34 36.02
N ALA A 390 -35.02 59.28 35.57
CA ALA A 390 -34.61 59.68 34.23
C ALA A 390 -35.30 58.81 33.15
N GLU A 391 -35.91 59.44 32.14
CA GLU A 391 -36.56 58.74 31.03
C GLU A 391 -36.07 59.24 29.67
N VAL A 392 -35.96 58.30 28.73
CA VAL A 392 -35.54 58.55 27.35
C VAL A 392 -36.75 58.55 26.43
N SER A 393 -36.94 59.64 25.69
CA SER A 393 -38.07 59.79 24.76
C SER A 393 -37.96 58.86 23.55
N PRO A 394 -39.09 58.56 22.85
CA PRO A 394 -39.01 58.11 21.48
C PRO A 394 -38.19 59.10 20.63
N PRO A 395 -37.49 58.63 19.57
CA PRO A 395 -36.78 59.52 18.68
C PRO A 395 -37.73 60.38 17.85
N PHE A 396 -37.34 61.62 17.56
CA PHE A 396 -38.13 62.55 16.76
C PHE A 396 -37.24 63.36 15.81
N ILE A 397 -37.81 63.83 14.70
CA ILE A 397 -37.11 64.66 13.70
C ILE A 397 -37.53 66.10 13.87
N ARG A 398 -36.57 67.00 13.79
CA ARG A 398 -36.80 68.43 13.91
C ARG A 398 -36.27 69.20 12.70
N PRO A 399 -36.99 70.21 12.16
CA PRO A 399 -36.47 71.06 11.10
C PRO A 399 -35.21 71.85 11.50
N PRO A 400 -34.16 71.88 10.66
CA PRO A 400 -34.03 71.19 9.38
C PRO A 400 -33.49 69.75 9.53
N GLY A 401 -34.38 68.76 9.55
CA GLY A 401 -34.06 67.32 9.39
C GLY A 401 -33.25 66.61 10.47
N GLN A 402 -32.95 67.23 11.61
CA GLN A 402 -32.06 66.63 12.62
C GLN A 402 -32.80 65.60 13.49
N PRO A 403 -32.30 64.34 13.56
CA PRO A 403 -32.86 63.31 14.42
C PRO A 403 -32.36 63.46 15.87
N LEU A 404 -33.30 63.59 16.82
CA LEU A 404 -33.02 63.88 18.23
C LEU A 404 -33.70 62.87 19.15
N VAL A 405 -33.15 62.75 20.36
CA VAL A 405 -33.74 62.06 21.52
C VAL A 405 -33.66 62.98 22.73
N ALA A 406 -34.69 62.97 23.57
CA ALA A 406 -34.70 63.71 24.82
C ALA A 406 -34.43 62.78 26.01
N VAL A 407 -33.51 63.17 26.89
CA VAL A 407 -33.36 62.61 28.23
C VAL A 407 -34.02 63.59 29.20
N THR A 408 -34.95 63.10 30.00
CA THR A 408 -35.77 63.93 30.88
C THR A 408 -35.54 63.55 32.33
N GLN A 409 -35.35 64.55 33.20
CA GLN A 409 -35.22 64.36 34.64
C GLN A 409 -36.26 65.22 35.37
N PRO A 410 -37.14 64.63 36.21
CA PRO A 410 -38.18 65.38 36.90
C PRO A 410 -37.60 66.24 38.03
N PHE A 411 -37.99 67.51 38.06
CA PHE A 411 -37.73 68.43 39.17
C PHE A 411 -38.79 68.23 40.26
N ARG A 412 -38.34 67.95 41.49
CA ARG A 412 -39.22 67.72 42.65
C ARG A 412 -38.96 68.74 43.76
N GLU A 413 -40.05 69.25 44.31
CA GLU A 413 -40.05 70.15 45.47
C GLU A 413 -41.10 69.64 46.46
N ASP A 414 -40.68 69.37 47.71
CA ASP A 414 -41.51 68.72 48.75
C ASP A 414 -42.16 67.38 48.33
N GLY A 415 -41.54 66.67 47.40
CA GLY A 415 -42.01 65.36 46.90
C GLY A 415 -42.92 65.43 45.66
N GLU A 416 -43.46 66.61 45.34
CA GLU A 416 -44.30 66.87 44.16
C GLU A 416 -43.45 67.24 42.94
N VAL A 417 -43.85 66.78 41.75
CA VAL A 417 -43.16 67.15 40.51
C VAL A 417 -43.60 68.55 40.07
N ARG A 418 -42.66 69.49 39.99
CA ARG A 418 -42.90 70.89 39.60
C ARG A 418 -42.52 71.20 38.16
N GLY A 419 -41.81 70.30 37.50
CA GLY A 419 -41.41 70.40 36.09
C GLY A 419 -40.36 69.36 35.73
N MET A 420 -39.72 69.51 34.58
CA MET A 420 -38.66 68.64 34.09
C MET A 420 -37.50 69.45 33.53
N LEU A 421 -36.29 68.94 33.73
CA LEU A 421 -35.11 69.32 32.97
C LEU A 421 -34.96 68.32 31.82
N VAL A 422 -34.84 68.83 30.60
CA VAL A 422 -34.77 68.04 29.38
C VAL A 422 -33.46 68.33 28.67
N GLY A 423 -32.62 67.31 28.53
CA GLY A 423 -31.43 67.34 27.69
C GLY A 423 -31.74 66.72 26.33
N LEU A 424 -31.52 67.46 25.24
CA LEU A 424 -31.68 66.97 23.88
C LEU A 424 -30.33 66.48 23.34
N MET A 425 -30.33 65.29 22.76
CA MET A 425 -29.15 64.65 22.18
C MET A 425 -29.38 64.37 20.69
N SER A 426 -28.36 64.68 19.88
CA SER A 426 -28.33 64.35 18.45
C SER A 426 -28.00 62.88 18.22
N LEU A 427 -28.86 62.19 17.49
CA LEU A 427 -28.59 60.84 17.02
C LEU A 427 -27.46 60.80 16.00
N GLU A 428 -27.19 61.90 15.28
CA GLU A 428 -26.02 61.98 14.39
C GLU A 428 -24.71 61.97 15.17
N ARG A 429 -24.65 62.74 16.27
CA ARG A 429 -23.50 62.75 17.19
C ARG A 429 -23.32 61.37 17.81
N LEU A 430 -24.42 60.76 18.26
CA LEU A 430 -24.41 59.39 18.77
C LEU A 430 -23.92 58.42 17.70
N SER A 431 -24.33 58.53 16.43
CA SER A 431 -23.93 57.64 15.34
C SER A 431 -22.45 57.77 14.96
N GLN A 432 -21.86 58.96 15.12
CA GLN A 432 -20.43 59.21 14.84
C GLN A 432 -19.50 58.72 15.95
N ALA A 433 -20.03 58.39 17.14
CA ALA A 433 -19.21 57.93 18.26
C ALA A 433 -18.55 56.58 17.95
N THR A 434 -17.22 56.51 17.94
CA THR A 434 -16.53 55.25 17.67
C THR A 434 -16.37 54.42 18.94
N THR A 435 -16.82 53.16 18.88
CA THR A 435 -16.70 52.19 19.96
C THR A 435 -15.77 51.04 19.55
N PRO A 436 -15.26 50.22 20.49
CA PRO A 436 -14.47 49.04 20.15
C PRO A 436 -15.23 48.06 19.24
N ALA A 437 -16.56 47.94 19.41
CA ALA A 437 -17.42 47.13 18.57
C ALA A 437 -17.56 47.71 17.16
N SER A 438 -17.82 49.03 17.03
CA SER A 438 -18.01 49.71 15.74
C SER A 438 -16.78 49.71 14.83
N ARG A 439 -15.59 49.39 15.35
CA ARG A 439 -14.34 49.25 14.57
C ARG A 439 -14.22 47.91 13.85
N ARG A 440 -14.85 46.86 14.38
CA ARG A 440 -14.70 45.48 13.90
C ARG A 440 -15.99 44.91 13.32
N PHE A 441 -17.12 45.44 13.74
CA PHE A 441 -18.44 44.96 13.37
C PHE A 441 -19.29 46.11 12.84
N HIS A 442 -20.31 45.77 12.06
CA HIS A 442 -21.35 46.71 11.68
C HIS A 442 -22.38 46.79 12.81
N VAL A 443 -22.52 47.96 13.41
CA VAL A 443 -23.38 48.18 14.57
C VAL A 443 -24.57 49.05 14.16
N GLN A 444 -25.77 48.54 14.44
CA GLN A 444 -27.03 49.25 14.31
C GLN A 444 -27.72 49.30 15.67
N VAL A 445 -28.29 50.45 16.03
CA VAL A 445 -29.14 50.58 17.21
C VAL A 445 -30.55 50.82 16.72
N LEU A 446 -31.50 50.06 17.25
CA LEU A 446 -32.89 50.03 16.80
C LEU A 446 -33.82 50.39 17.95
N ASP A 447 -34.87 51.16 17.66
CA ASP A 447 -36.02 51.32 18.57
C ASP A 447 -37.01 50.18 18.34
N ARG A 448 -37.24 49.34 19.35
CA ARG A 448 -38.15 48.18 19.27
C ARG A 448 -39.61 48.57 19.08
N ARG A 449 -40.01 49.80 19.40
CA ARG A 449 -41.40 50.28 19.26
C ARG A 449 -41.86 50.38 17.80
N GLY A 450 -40.92 50.60 16.88
CA GLY A 450 -41.21 50.82 15.45
C GLY A 450 -40.11 50.38 14.50
N LEU A 451 -39.12 49.62 14.96
CA LEU A 451 -37.94 49.16 14.21
C LEU A 451 -37.24 50.28 13.45
N LYS A 452 -37.14 51.46 14.07
CA LYS A 452 -36.45 52.62 13.50
C LYS A 452 -34.97 52.58 13.83
N VAL A 453 -34.14 52.93 12.87
CA VAL A 453 -32.67 52.98 13.04
C VAL A 453 -32.29 54.24 13.81
N LEU A 454 -31.73 54.09 15.01
CA LEU A 454 -31.26 55.19 15.87
C LEU A 454 -29.79 55.54 15.64
N ARG A 455 -28.98 54.54 15.29
CA ARG A 455 -27.56 54.66 14.97
C ARG A 455 -27.20 53.58 13.98
N ASP A 456 -26.33 53.93 13.03
CA ASP A 456 -25.82 52.99 12.05
C ASP A 456 -24.37 53.36 11.72
N THR A 457 -23.46 52.40 11.84
CA THR A 457 -22.05 52.59 11.50
C THR A 457 -21.78 52.62 10.00
N ALA A 458 -22.76 52.26 9.15
CA ALA A 458 -22.62 52.42 7.70
C ALA A 458 -22.58 53.91 7.32
N PRO A 459 -21.58 54.34 6.53
CA PRO A 459 -21.47 55.74 6.12
C PRO A 459 -22.68 56.17 5.30
N GLY A 460 -23.34 57.25 5.73
CA GLY A 460 -24.49 57.85 5.03
C GLY A 460 -25.82 57.11 5.21
N ALA A 461 -25.93 56.18 6.15
CA ALA A 461 -27.18 55.48 6.44
C ALA A 461 -28.25 56.45 7.00
N PRO A 462 -29.50 56.39 6.49
CA PRO A 462 -30.57 57.28 6.96
C PRO A 462 -31.00 56.91 8.38
N LEU A 463 -30.78 57.81 9.33
CA LEU A 463 -31.32 57.69 10.69
C LEU A 463 -32.85 57.84 10.65
N LEU A 464 -33.54 57.11 11.53
CA LEU A 464 -35.00 57.04 11.68
C LEU A 464 -35.77 56.46 10.48
N GLY A 465 -35.07 55.87 9.51
CA GLY A 465 -35.66 55.01 8.49
C GLY A 465 -36.07 53.64 9.04
N GLU A 466 -36.86 52.89 8.26
CA GLU A 466 -37.18 51.50 8.57
C GLU A 466 -35.92 50.62 8.47
N ALA A 467 -35.68 49.82 9.50
CA ALA A 467 -34.59 48.86 9.50
C ALA A 467 -34.88 47.75 8.47
N HIS A 468 -34.07 47.66 7.42
CA HIS A 468 -34.16 46.61 6.41
C HIS A 468 -33.48 45.34 6.94
N LEU A 469 -34.20 44.63 7.79
CA LEU A 469 -33.73 43.41 8.44
C LEU A 469 -34.13 42.18 7.62
N PRO A 470 -33.30 41.13 7.61
CA PRO A 470 -33.70 39.83 7.10
C PRO A 470 -34.97 39.31 7.80
N ASP A 471 -35.88 38.67 7.07
CA ASP A 471 -37.15 38.13 7.61
C ASP A 471 -36.99 37.24 8.85
N ALA A 472 -35.87 36.50 8.93
CA ALA A 472 -35.56 35.68 10.10
C ALA A 472 -35.28 36.54 11.34
N LEU A 473 -34.55 37.64 11.15
CA LEU A 473 -34.10 38.52 12.22
C LEU A 473 -35.23 39.42 12.75
N SER A 474 -36.13 39.87 11.86
CA SER A 474 -37.26 40.73 12.23
C SER A 474 -38.25 40.03 13.18
N LEU A 475 -38.50 38.74 13.00
CA LEU A 475 -39.31 37.92 13.92
C LEU A 475 -38.60 37.62 15.24
N GLU A 476 -37.27 37.56 15.22
CA GLU A 476 -36.43 37.21 16.37
C GLU A 476 -36.17 38.41 17.30
N LEU A 477 -36.02 39.62 16.75
CA LEU A 477 -35.91 40.89 17.47
C LEU A 477 -37.13 41.20 18.37
N LEU A 478 -38.27 40.55 18.12
CA LEU A 478 -39.48 40.66 18.93
C LEU A 478 -39.51 39.69 20.12
N ARG A 479 -38.57 38.74 20.20
CA ARG A 479 -38.44 37.79 21.30
C ARG A 479 -37.33 38.23 22.26
N PRO A 480 -37.58 38.32 23.58
CA PRO A 480 -36.55 38.71 24.54
C PRO A 480 -35.49 37.61 24.74
N GLY A 481 -34.21 38.01 24.74
CA GLY A 481 -33.10 37.19 25.24
C GLY A 481 -32.46 36.21 24.26
N ILE A 482 -32.45 36.50 22.95
CA ILE A 482 -31.87 35.59 21.95
C ILE A 482 -30.43 35.96 21.62
N GLY A 483 -29.57 34.94 21.57
CA GLY A 483 -28.14 35.05 21.24
C GLY A 483 -27.85 35.17 19.74
N VAL A 484 -26.64 34.76 19.34
CA VAL A 484 -26.12 34.92 17.97
C VAL A 484 -26.87 34.07 16.94
N LEU A 485 -27.24 34.69 15.83
CA LEU A 485 -28.02 34.12 14.73
C LEU A 485 -27.29 34.28 13.39
N GLU A 486 -27.56 33.35 12.48
CA GLU A 486 -27.11 33.46 11.09
C GLU A 486 -28.29 33.87 10.21
N ALA A 487 -28.14 34.99 9.51
CA ALA A 487 -29.16 35.53 8.62
C ALA A 487 -28.58 35.80 7.22
N PHE A 488 -29.43 36.14 6.27
CA PHE A 488 -29.03 36.55 4.92
C PHE A 488 -29.50 37.97 4.69
N ASP A 489 -28.64 38.85 4.22
CA ASP A 489 -29.04 40.21 3.87
C ASP A 489 -29.83 40.25 2.55
N ALA A 490 -30.32 41.44 2.18
CA ALA A 490 -31.07 41.64 0.93
C ALA A 490 -30.25 41.37 -0.35
N ALA A 491 -28.92 41.27 -0.24
CA ALA A 491 -28.00 40.91 -1.32
C ALA A 491 -27.64 39.41 -1.29
N ASP A 492 -28.36 38.59 -0.51
CA ASP A 492 -28.13 37.16 -0.31
C ASP A 492 -26.75 36.83 0.31
N ARG A 493 -26.13 37.79 0.99
CA ARG A 493 -24.89 37.58 1.74
C ARG A 493 -25.22 37.04 3.11
N ARG A 494 -24.51 35.98 3.50
CA ARG A 494 -24.66 35.35 4.81
C ARG A 494 -23.99 36.21 5.87
N MET A 495 -24.77 36.63 6.86
CA MET A 495 -24.36 37.48 7.96
C MET A 495 -24.46 36.71 9.27
N LEU A 496 -23.51 36.96 10.17
CA LEU A 496 -23.64 36.63 11.58
C LEU A 496 -24.16 37.86 12.30
N ALA A 497 -25.23 37.71 13.06
CA ALA A 497 -25.91 38.80 13.76
C ALA A 497 -26.05 38.45 15.24
N ALA A 498 -25.80 39.42 16.13
CA ALA A 498 -26.07 39.30 17.56
C ALA A 498 -26.89 40.50 18.02
N GLU A 499 -27.85 40.23 18.90
CA GLU A 499 -28.75 41.21 19.49
C GLU A 499 -28.44 41.36 20.98
N ALA A 500 -28.50 42.59 21.48
CA ALA A 500 -28.42 42.87 22.90
C ALA A 500 -29.36 44.04 23.24
N PRO A 501 -30.34 43.86 24.15
CA PRO A 501 -31.21 44.95 24.59
C PRO A 501 -30.45 45.94 25.46
N VAL A 502 -30.76 47.24 25.32
CA VAL A 502 -30.24 48.28 26.20
C VAL A 502 -31.17 48.38 27.41
N GLU A 503 -30.70 47.93 28.58
CA GLU A 503 -31.49 47.92 29.81
C GLU A 503 -32.10 49.30 30.15
N GLY A 504 -33.35 49.31 30.62
CA GLY A 504 -34.05 50.57 30.96
C GLY A 504 -34.55 51.37 29.76
N THR A 505 -34.37 50.90 28.53
CA THR A 505 -34.92 51.54 27.31
C THR A 505 -35.59 50.51 26.39
N GLU A 506 -36.33 50.98 25.39
CA GLU A 506 -36.85 50.14 24.30
C GLU A 506 -35.84 50.00 23.14
N TRP A 507 -34.56 50.28 23.39
CA TRP A 507 -33.52 50.20 22.37
C TRP A 507 -32.87 48.81 22.37
N SER A 508 -32.48 48.36 21.20
CA SER A 508 -31.72 47.13 21.01
C SER A 508 -30.53 47.40 20.10
N VAL A 509 -29.38 46.86 20.47
CA VAL A 509 -28.18 46.89 19.64
C VAL A 509 -28.13 45.63 18.81
N LEU A 510 -28.05 45.83 17.50
CA LEU A 510 -27.79 44.80 16.52
C LEU A 510 -26.37 44.93 16.00
N VAL A 511 -25.56 43.90 16.23
CA VAL A 511 -24.21 43.80 15.67
C VAL A 511 -24.22 42.76 14.57
N THR A 512 -23.76 43.12 13.37
CA THR A 512 -23.68 42.23 12.22
C THR A 512 -22.28 42.18 11.62
N GLN A 513 -21.92 41.04 11.05
CA GLN A 513 -20.69 40.84 10.30
C GLN A 513 -20.93 39.87 9.15
N GLU A 514 -20.30 40.10 8.00
CA GLU A 514 -20.29 39.13 6.92
C GLU A 514 -19.62 37.82 7.36
N LEU A 515 -20.28 36.68 7.15
CA LEU A 515 -19.79 35.38 7.59
C LEU A 515 -18.44 35.04 6.94
N VAL A 516 -18.20 35.46 5.69
CA VAL A 516 -16.92 35.28 5.00
C VAL A 516 -15.78 35.99 5.74
N VAL A 517 -16.03 37.18 6.28
CA VAL A 517 -15.04 37.95 7.04
C VAL A 517 -14.84 37.33 8.42
N ALA A 518 -15.94 36.97 9.09
CA ALA A 518 -15.91 36.33 10.41
C ALA A 518 -15.13 35.01 10.41
N TYR A 519 -15.26 34.21 9.34
CA TYR A 519 -14.61 32.91 9.18
C TYR A 519 -13.32 32.94 8.34
N ALA A 520 -12.81 34.11 7.96
CA ALA A 520 -11.61 34.22 7.12
C ALA A 520 -10.36 33.57 7.76
N ALA A 521 -10.25 33.61 9.09
CA ALA A 521 -9.20 32.91 9.84
C ALA A 521 -9.32 31.38 9.69
N ILE A 522 -10.54 30.84 9.76
CA ILE A 522 -10.83 29.41 9.57
C ILE A 522 -10.45 28.99 8.15
N THR A 523 -10.81 29.76 7.13
CA THR A 523 -10.48 29.41 5.73
C THR A 523 -8.97 29.35 5.50
N ARG A 524 -8.21 30.32 6.03
CA ARG A 524 -6.73 30.33 5.94
C ARG A 524 -6.10 29.15 6.67
N MET A 525 -6.55 28.86 7.89
CA MET A 525 -6.08 27.71 8.66
C MET A 525 -6.40 26.39 7.96
N SER A 526 -7.62 26.26 7.43
CA SER A 526 -8.07 25.06 6.71
C SER A 526 -7.25 24.83 5.44
N ALA A 527 -6.93 25.90 4.69
CA ALA A 527 -6.02 25.83 3.55
C ALA A 527 -4.60 25.36 3.96
N ALA A 528 -4.09 25.85 5.09
CA ALA A 528 -2.78 25.41 5.62
C ALA A 528 -2.81 23.92 6.03
N VAL A 529 -3.89 23.46 6.68
CA VAL A 529 -4.07 22.05 7.03
C VAL A 529 -4.15 21.18 5.78
N VAL A 530 -4.93 21.57 4.76
CA VAL A 530 -4.98 20.86 3.48
C VAL A 530 -3.60 20.82 2.82
N GLY A 531 -2.86 21.94 2.83
CA GLY A 531 -1.48 22.00 2.33
C GLY A 531 -0.54 21.04 3.06
N LEU A 532 -0.61 20.98 4.39
CA LEU A 532 0.17 20.06 5.21
C LEU A 532 -0.20 18.59 4.95
N VAL A 533 -1.49 18.31 4.80
CA VAL A 533 -1.99 16.99 4.41
C VAL A 533 -1.40 16.59 3.06
N LEU A 534 -1.49 17.46 2.04
CA LEU A 534 -0.93 17.22 0.70
C LEU A 534 0.59 17.01 0.74
N LEU A 535 1.31 17.79 1.55
CA LEU A 535 2.75 17.61 1.77
C LEU A 535 3.04 16.24 2.40
N GLY A 536 2.27 15.83 3.41
CA GLY A 536 2.41 14.51 4.01
C GLY A 536 2.09 13.37 3.03
N VAL A 537 1.10 13.53 2.16
CA VAL A 537 0.82 12.58 1.06
C VAL A 537 2.02 12.48 0.12
N LEU A 538 2.59 13.61 -0.29
CA LEU A 538 3.75 13.66 -1.17
C LEU A 538 4.96 12.98 -0.53
N MET A 539 5.26 13.29 0.74
CA MET A 539 6.34 12.66 1.50
C MET A 539 6.13 11.14 1.65
N ALA A 540 4.90 10.70 1.95
CA ALA A 540 4.56 9.28 2.02
C ALA A 540 4.75 8.57 0.67
N LEU A 541 4.39 9.21 -0.45
CA LEU A 541 4.62 8.67 -1.79
C LEU A 541 6.11 8.57 -2.13
N LEU A 542 6.90 9.62 -1.82
CA LEU A 542 8.35 9.63 -2.05
C LEU A 542 9.06 8.56 -1.21
N LEU A 543 8.75 8.49 0.09
CA LEU A 543 9.29 7.48 1.00
C LEU A 543 8.91 6.07 0.54
N SER A 544 7.64 5.87 0.19
CA SER A 544 7.15 4.60 -0.34
C SER A 544 7.85 4.20 -1.64
N GLN A 545 8.12 5.16 -2.54
CA GLN A 545 8.84 4.90 -3.78
C GLN A 545 10.32 4.59 -3.54
N TRP A 546 10.94 5.22 -2.55
CA TRP A 546 12.30 4.93 -2.13
C TRP A 546 12.42 3.49 -1.58
N VAL A 547 11.61 3.13 -0.57
CA VAL A 547 11.58 1.76 0.00
C VAL A 547 11.25 0.71 -1.07
N ALA A 548 10.26 0.98 -1.92
CA ALA A 548 9.87 0.04 -2.97
C ALA A 548 11.01 -0.18 -3.98
N ARG A 549 11.72 0.87 -4.41
CA ARG A 549 12.86 0.73 -5.33
C ARG A 549 13.97 -0.10 -4.73
N ASP A 550 14.27 0.08 -3.44
CA ASP A 550 15.31 -0.67 -2.77
C ASP A 550 15.00 -2.18 -2.72
N VAL A 551 13.81 -2.54 -2.23
CA VAL A 551 13.36 -3.94 -2.16
C VAL A 551 13.29 -4.60 -3.54
N ILE A 552 12.79 -3.88 -4.56
CA ILE A 552 12.69 -4.41 -5.93
C ILE A 552 14.07 -4.71 -6.49
N ARG A 553 15.02 -3.78 -6.34
CA ARG A 553 16.38 -3.93 -6.85
C ARG A 553 17.05 -5.19 -6.31
N ARG A 554 16.89 -5.46 -5.01
CA ARG A 554 17.41 -6.68 -4.34
C ARG A 554 16.74 -7.95 -4.87
N LEU A 555 15.40 -7.93 -4.98
CA LEU A 555 14.64 -9.08 -5.52
C LEU A 555 14.97 -9.38 -6.99
N ASP A 556 15.23 -8.36 -7.80
CA ASP A 556 15.65 -8.55 -9.20
C ASP A 556 17.05 -9.17 -9.29
N GLY A 557 17.96 -8.82 -8.37
CA GLY A 557 19.26 -9.49 -8.23
C GLY A 557 19.12 -10.99 -7.94
N LEU A 558 18.29 -11.34 -6.94
CA LEU A 558 18.01 -12.75 -6.60
C LEU A 558 17.32 -13.49 -7.75
N ARG A 559 16.38 -12.84 -8.44
CA ARG A 559 15.69 -13.40 -9.60
C ARG A 559 16.67 -13.68 -10.75
N ALA A 560 17.58 -12.76 -11.03
CA ALA A 560 18.59 -12.91 -12.06
C ALA A 560 19.56 -14.06 -11.72
N ALA A 561 20.04 -14.11 -10.47
CA ALA A 561 20.92 -15.19 -10.01
C ALA A 561 20.23 -16.56 -10.05
N THR A 562 18.94 -16.63 -9.68
CA THR A 562 18.16 -17.87 -9.79
C THR A 562 18.02 -18.31 -11.25
N ALA A 563 17.83 -17.37 -12.18
CA ALA A 563 17.76 -17.70 -13.61
C ALA A 563 19.10 -18.24 -14.14
N ALA A 564 20.24 -17.67 -13.74
CA ALA A 564 21.54 -18.18 -14.14
C ALA A 564 21.85 -19.55 -13.52
N LEU A 565 21.44 -19.77 -12.27
CA LEU A 565 21.54 -21.07 -11.60
C LEU A 565 20.80 -22.15 -12.40
N THR A 566 19.57 -21.85 -12.86
CA THR A 566 18.82 -22.77 -13.72
C THR A 566 19.44 -22.96 -15.12
N ALA A 567 20.27 -22.02 -15.57
CA ALA A 567 21.03 -22.14 -16.81
C ALA A 567 22.36 -22.92 -16.62
N GLY A 568 22.67 -23.37 -15.40
CA GLY A 568 23.86 -24.17 -15.08
C GLY A 568 25.08 -23.37 -14.67
N ASP A 569 24.95 -22.06 -14.44
CA ASP A 569 26.00 -21.23 -13.87
C ASP A 569 25.92 -21.23 -12.33
N TRP A 570 26.68 -22.13 -11.71
CA TRP A 570 26.78 -22.27 -10.25
C TRP A 570 27.76 -21.28 -9.61
N SER A 571 28.40 -20.42 -10.40
CA SER A 571 29.41 -19.47 -9.91
C SER A 571 28.81 -18.12 -9.50
N GLN A 572 27.65 -17.76 -10.05
CA GLN A 572 27.00 -16.52 -9.70
C GLN A 572 26.62 -16.49 -8.21
N ARG A 573 26.89 -15.34 -7.58
CA ARG A 573 26.55 -15.06 -6.18
C ARG A 573 25.70 -13.81 -6.11
N VAL A 574 24.78 -13.78 -5.16
CA VAL A 574 24.02 -12.58 -4.80
C VAL A 574 24.79 -11.85 -3.72
N ASP A 575 24.95 -10.55 -3.87
CA ASP A 575 25.63 -9.71 -2.89
C ASP A 575 24.81 -9.63 -1.59
N VAL A 576 25.48 -9.68 -0.44
CA VAL A 576 24.86 -9.69 0.89
C VAL A 576 25.28 -8.40 1.60
N GLU A 577 24.54 -7.33 1.35
CA GLU A 577 24.86 -5.99 1.87
C GLU A 577 24.39 -5.80 3.34
N GLU A 578 23.33 -6.48 3.79
CA GLU A 578 22.68 -6.26 5.10
C GLU A 578 22.24 -7.56 5.77
N ASP A 579 22.12 -7.54 7.11
CA ASP A 579 21.73 -8.67 7.97
C ASP A 579 20.21 -8.68 8.22
N ASP A 580 19.42 -8.53 7.15
CA ASP A 580 17.95 -8.57 7.14
C ASP A 580 17.42 -9.90 6.57
N GLU A 581 16.09 -10.07 6.50
CA GLU A 581 15.48 -11.30 5.96
C GLU A 581 15.83 -11.53 4.47
N LEU A 582 16.11 -10.47 3.72
CA LEU A 582 16.56 -10.57 2.32
C LEU A 582 18.02 -11.02 2.25
N GLY A 583 18.87 -10.56 3.17
CA GLY A 583 20.26 -11.01 3.33
C GLY A 583 20.37 -12.46 3.79
N GLU A 584 19.49 -12.91 4.69
CA GLU A 584 19.38 -14.34 5.05
C GLU A 584 18.97 -15.19 3.83
N LEU A 585 18.00 -14.73 3.04
CA LEU A 585 17.59 -15.41 1.81
C LEU A 585 18.73 -15.46 0.77
N ALA A 586 19.50 -14.37 0.63
CA ALA A 586 20.66 -14.31 -0.25
C ALA A 586 21.79 -15.26 0.20
N ARG A 587 22.05 -15.35 1.52
CA ARG A 587 23.00 -16.33 2.09
C ARG A 587 22.54 -17.77 1.83
N GLY A 588 21.28 -18.07 2.11
CA GLY A 588 20.71 -19.40 1.84
C GLY A 588 20.77 -19.77 0.35
N PHE A 589 20.54 -18.81 -0.55
CA PHE A 589 20.74 -19.00 -1.99
C PHE A 589 22.20 -19.30 -2.34
N ASN A 590 23.15 -18.53 -1.81
CA ASN A 590 24.58 -18.71 -2.07
C ASN A 590 25.08 -20.07 -1.56
N GLU A 591 24.62 -20.52 -0.39
CA GLU A 591 24.94 -21.84 0.17
C GLU A 591 24.38 -22.97 -0.71
N MET A 592 23.10 -22.87 -1.11
CA MET A 592 22.48 -23.82 -2.03
C MET A 592 23.24 -23.88 -3.37
N ALA A 593 23.63 -22.73 -3.93
CA ALA A 593 24.38 -22.67 -5.18
C ALA A 593 25.77 -23.32 -5.05
N ALA A 594 26.48 -23.07 -3.94
CA ALA A 594 27.77 -23.69 -3.65
C ALA A 594 27.65 -25.22 -3.50
N ARG A 595 26.67 -25.69 -2.72
CA ARG A 595 26.45 -27.13 -2.52
C ARG A 595 26.07 -27.83 -3.82
N THR A 596 25.20 -27.24 -4.62
CA THR A 596 24.81 -27.81 -5.92
C THR A 596 25.99 -27.83 -6.89
N GLY A 597 26.81 -26.78 -6.92
CA GLY A 597 28.04 -26.74 -7.72
C GLY A 597 29.06 -27.81 -7.33
N ALA A 598 29.26 -28.05 -6.02
CA ALA A 598 30.13 -29.10 -5.51
C ALA A 598 29.62 -30.50 -5.94
N THR A 599 28.35 -30.82 -5.70
CA THR A 599 27.75 -32.10 -6.10
C THR A 599 27.79 -32.33 -7.62
N GLN A 600 27.61 -31.29 -8.43
CA GLN A 600 27.77 -31.39 -9.89
C GLN A 600 29.20 -31.69 -10.32
N THR A 601 30.19 -31.17 -9.59
CA THR A 601 31.60 -31.43 -9.85
C THR A 601 31.95 -32.88 -9.49
N GLU A 602 31.56 -33.33 -8.31
CA GLU A 602 31.72 -34.73 -7.86
C GLU A 602 31.06 -35.72 -8.82
N LEU A 603 29.82 -35.43 -9.27
CA LEU A 603 29.12 -36.26 -10.23
C LEU A 603 29.87 -36.34 -11.57
N LYS A 604 30.40 -35.21 -12.06
CA LYS A 604 31.18 -35.19 -13.30
C LYS A 604 32.47 -36.01 -13.18
N GLU A 605 33.14 -35.95 -12.04
CA GLU A 605 34.34 -36.75 -11.79
C GLU A 605 34.01 -38.25 -11.71
N ALA A 606 32.95 -38.62 -11.02
CA ALA A 606 32.47 -40.00 -10.95
C ALA A 606 32.07 -40.55 -12.32
N VAL A 607 31.39 -39.73 -13.15
CA VAL A 607 31.04 -40.09 -14.53
C VAL A 607 32.30 -40.29 -15.38
N ARG A 608 33.29 -39.39 -15.29
CA ARG A 608 34.56 -39.52 -16.02
C ARG A 608 35.32 -40.79 -15.64
N ALA A 609 35.44 -41.07 -14.34
CA ALA A 609 36.10 -42.29 -13.86
C ALA A 609 35.39 -43.56 -14.36
N ARG A 610 34.05 -43.55 -14.42
CA ARG A 610 33.26 -44.64 -14.99
C ARG A 610 33.49 -44.80 -16.50
N GLU A 611 33.54 -43.70 -17.25
CA GLU A 611 33.82 -43.74 -18.70
C GLU A 611 35.22 -44.28 -18.99
N GLU A 612 36.23 -43.86 -18.22
CA GLU A 612 37.60 -44.36 -18.31
C GLU A 612 37.68 -45.87 -18.03
N PHE A 613 37.03 -46.34 -16.95
CA PHE A 613 36.91 -47.76 -16.62
C PHE A 613 36.34 -48.59 -17.78
N LEU A 614 35.21 -48.13 -18.37
CA LEU A 614 34.54 -48.83 -19.47
C LEU A 614 35.40 -48.86 -20.74
N SER A 615 36.12 -47.78 -21.02
CA SER A 615 37.02 -47.68 -22.17
C SER A 615 38.17 -48.69 -22.07
N VAL A 616 38.88 -48.71 -20.92
CA VAL A 616 40.01 -49.62 -20.68
C VAL A 616 39.56 -51.09 -20.68
N ALA A 617 38.44 -51.40 -20.01
CA ALA A 617 37.87 -52.76 -20.00
C ALA A 617 37.55 -53.26 -21.42
N SER A 618 36.95 -52.41 -22.26
CA SER A 618 36.62 -52.75 -23.64
C SER A 618 37.85 -53.05 -24.49
N HIS A 619 38.93 -52.29 -24.30
CA HIS A 619 40.19 -52.50 -25.03
C HIS A 619 40.85 -53.83 -24.65
N GLU A 620 40.96 -54.12 -23.35
CA GLU A 620 41.63 -55.33 -22.87
C GLU A 620 40.81 -56.60 -23.08
N LEU A 621 39.48 -56.52 -23.21
CA LEU A 621 38.64 -57.64 -23.68
C LEU A 621 38.84 -57.93 -25.17
N ARG A 622 39.01 -56.90 -26.00
CA ARG A 622 39.17 -57.05 -27.47
C ARG A 622 40.50 -57.70 -27.84
N THR A 623 41.58 -57.40 -27.12
CA THR A 623 42.93 -57.92 -27.37
C THR A 623 43.03 -59.47 -27.37
N PRO A 624 42.50 -60.22 -26.38
CA PRO A 624 42.49 -61.69 -26.40
C PRO A 624 41.38 -62.28 -27.30
N LEU A 625 40.25 -61.57 -27.46
CA LEU A 625 39.13 -62.04 -28.28
C LEU A 625 39.45 -62.05 -29.78
N THR A 626 40.23 -61.08 -30.26
CA THR A 626 40.64 -60.95 -31.67
C THR A 626 41.45 -62.17 -32.16
N PRO A 627 42.56 -62.58 -31.51
CA PRO A 627 43.30 -63.77 -31.90
C PRO A 627 42.50 -65.05 -31.69
N LEU A 628 41.66 -65.14 -30.64
CA LEU A 628 40.79 -66.29 -30.43
C LEU A 628 39.83 -66.49 -31.62
N LYS A 629 39.14 -65.41 -32.05
CA LYS A 629 38.29 -65.41 -33.24
C LYS A 629 39.07 -65.73 -34.52
N GLY A 630 40.27 -65.16 -34.67
CA GLY A 630 41.15 -65.41 -35.81
C GLY A 630 41.58 -66.87 -35.93
N PHE A 631 42.03 -67.47 -34.82
CA PHE A 631 42.41 -68.89 -34.79
C PHE A 631 41.21 -69.80 -35.05
N ALA A 632 40.04 -69.50 -34.48
CA ALA A 632 38.82 -70.27 -34.73
C ALA A 632 38.40 -70.21 -36.21
N ALA A 633 38.34 -69.00 -36.80
CA ALA A 633 37.96 -68.80 -38.20
C ALA A 633 38.94 -69.48 -39.17
N LEU A 634 40.25 -69.33 -38.95
CA LEU A 634 41.26 -70.00 -39.79
C LEU A 634 41.21 -71.52 -39.67
N THR A 635 40.87 -72.05 -38.49
CA THR A 635 40.72 -73.50 -38.28
C THR A 635 39.48 -74.02 -39.00
N LEU A 636 38.34 -73.33 -38.87
CA LEU A 636 37.08 -73.68 -39.56
C LEU A 636 37.22 -73.60 -41.09
N GLN A 637 37.74 -72.49 -41.61
CA GLN A 637 37.92 -72.28 -43.06
C GLN A 637 38.81 -73.37 -43.70
N ARG A 638 39.79 -73.88 -42.97
CA ARG A 638 40.66 -74.96 -43.46
C ARG A 638 39.95 -76.31 -43.46
N LEU A 639 39.17 -76.61 -42.43
CA LEU A 639 38.36 -77.84 -42.36
C LEU A 639 37.26 -77.88 -43.44
N GLU A 640 36.72 -76.73 -43.84
CA GLU A 640 35.67 -76.63 -44.88
C GLU A 640 36.21 -76.73 -46.31
N ARG A 641 37.42 -76.24 -46.59
CA ARG A 641 37.98 -76.17 -47.95
C ARG A 641 38.78 -77.39 -48.39
N SER A 642 39.33 -78.14 -47.44
CA SER A 642 40.14 -79.31 -47.70
C SER A 642 39.47 -80.45 -46.95
N GLY A 643 38.90 -81.42 -47.64
CA GLY A 643 38.39 -82.66 -47.01
C GLY A 643 39.48 -83.54 -46.39
N ASP A 644 40.62 -82.94 -46.03
CA ASP A 644 41.82 -83.57 -45.51
C ASP A 644 42.18 -82.88 -44.19
N PHE A 645 42.42 -83.67 -43.14
CA PHE A 645 42.63 -83.15 -41.79
C PHE A 645 43.93 -82.32 -41.75
N PRO A 646 43.93 -81.09 -41.19
CA PRO A 646 45.16 -80.34 -41.00
C PRO A 646 46.15 -81.16 -40.17
N GLU A 647 47.46 -81.09 -40.51
CA GLU A 647 48.55 -81.70 -39.72
C GLU A 647 48.25 -81.55 -38.22
N ARG A 648 48.04 -82.68 -37.53
CA ARG A 648 47.55 -82.77 -36.14
C ARG A 648 48.22 -81.77 -35.20
N GLU A 649 49.51 -81.53 -35.41
CA GLU A 649 50.33 -80.62 -34.64
C GLU A 649 49.92 -79.13 -34.77
N ARG A 650 49.56 -78.66 -35.97
CA ARG A 650 49.11 -77.28 -36.19
C ARG A 650 47.71 -77.03 -35.61
N LEU A 651 46.81 -78.01 -35.72
CA LEU A 651 45.49 -77.96 -35.10
C LEU A 651 45.61 -77.92 -33.57
N LEU A 652 46.44 -78.80 -32.99
CA LEU A 652 46.73 -78.79 -31.56
C LEU A 652 47.35 -77.45 -31.12
N LYS A 653 48.23 -76.85 -31.91
CA LYS A 653 48.81 -75.52 -31.62
C LYS A 653 47.76 -74.41 -31.63
N ALA A 654 46.83 -74.42 -32.60
CA ALA A 654 45.73 -73.47 -32.66
C ALA A 654 44.76 -73.64 -31.48
N LEU A 655 44.34 -74.87 -31.17
CA LEU A 655 43.46 -75.18 -30.03
C LEU A 655 44.11 -74.82 -28.69
N ARG A 656 45.39 -75.16 -28.48
CA ARG A 656 46.14 -74.74 -27.28
C ARG A 656 46.25 -73.21 -27.18
N SER A 657 46.38 -72.52 -28.30
CA SER A 657 46.42 -71.05 -28.32
C SER A 657 45.06 -70.46 -27.98
N MET A 658 43.96 -71.01 -28.51
CA MET A 658 42.60 -70.63 -28.13
C MET A 658 42.34 -70.90 -26.65
N ALA A 659 42.70 -72.07 -26.13
CA ALA A 659 42.55 -72.42 -24.71
C ALA A 659 43.26 -71.42 -23.78
N ARG A 660 44.50 -71.03 -24.11
CA ARG A 660 45.23 -69.99 -23.36
C ARG A 660 44.56 -68.62 -23.43
N GLN A 661 43.99 -68.24 -24.58
CA GLN A 661 43.26 -66.98 -24.70
C GLN A 661 41.95 -66.99 -23.91
N THR A 662 41.23 -68.12 -23.89
CA THR A 662 40.02 -68.30 -23.08
C THR A 662 40.35 -68.20 -21.59
N GLU A 663 41.38 -68.88 -21.12
CA GLU A 663 41.82 -68.80 -19.71
C GLU A 663 42.25 -67.39 -19.31
N ARG A 664 42.90 -66.65 -20.22
CA ARG A 664 43.22 -65.23 -20.02
C ARG A 664 41.96 -64.37 -19.94
N LEU A 665 40.96 -64.63 -20.79
CA LEU A 665 39.69 -63.91 -20.80
C LEU A 665 38.88 -64.18 -19.53
N THR A 666 38.83 -65.43 -19.05
CA THR A 666 38.15 -65.80 -17.80
C THR A 666 38.73 -65.05 -16.62
N ARG A 667 40.06 -65.08 -16.43
CA ARG A 667 40.72 -64.30 -15.37
C ARG A 667 40.42 -62.80 -15.47
N LEU A 668 40.40 -62.27 -16.69
CA LEU A 668 40.10 -60.86 -16.92
C LEU A 668 38.67 -60.49 -16.53
N VAL A 669 37.70 -61.36 -16.82
CA VAL A 669 36.30 -61.17 -16.41
C VAL A 669 36.17 -61.28 -14.89
N ASP A 670 36.85 -62.24 -14.26
CA ASP A 670 36.85 -62.39 -12.80
C ASP A 670 37.43 -61.15 -12.10
N ASP A 671 38.56 -60.62 -12.59
CA ASP A 671 39.17 -59.39 -12.08
C ASP A 671 38.22 -58.18 -12.21
N LEU A 672 37.49 -58.07 -13.33
CA LEU A 672 36.50 -57.01 -13.53
C LEU A 672 35.29 -57.16 -12.59
N LEU A 673 34.81 -58.39 -12.36
CA LEU A 673 33.72 -58.67 -11.44
C LEU A 673 34.10 -58.39 -9.99
N ASP A 674 35.31 -58.79 -9.57
CA ASP A 674 35.83 -58.48 -8.24
C ASP A 674 35.99 -56.96 -8.06
N THR A 675 36.52 -56.25 -9.07
CA THR A 675 36.61 -54.78 -9.03
C THR A 675 35.23 -54.11 -8.90
N ALA A 676 34.23 -54.59 -9.63
CA ALA A 676 32.86 -54.07 -9.55
C ALA A 676 32.21 -54.36 -8.18
N ARG A 677 32.49 -55.52 -7.58
CA ARG A 677 32.04 -55.87 -6.22
C ARG A 677 32.72 -54.98 -5.17
N ILE A 678 34.02 -54.75 -5.30
CA ILE A 678 34.80 -53.87 -4.43
C ILE A 678 34.24 -52.44 -4.46
N GLN A 679 34.10 -51.85 -5.66
CA GLN A 679 33.56 -50.49 -5.83
C GLN A 679 32.12 -50.36 -5.33
N GLY A 680 31.33 -51.45 -5.42
CA GLY A 680 29.98 -51.51 -4.88
C GLY A 680 29.91 -51.84 -3.38
N GLY A 681 31.04 -51.95 -2.67
CA GLY A 681 31.10 -52.30 -1.26
C GLY A 681 30.71 -53.76 -0.93
N ARG A 682 30.52 -54.60 -1.95
CA ARG A 682 29.89 -55.93 -1.88
C ARG A 682 30.87 -57.11 -1.85
N LEU A 683 32.17 -56.87 -1.69
CA LEU A 683 33.15 -57.95 -1.54
C LEU A 683 33.16 -58.45 -0.08
N GLU A 684 32.38 -59.49 0.20
CA GLU A 684 32.36 -60.15 1.52
C GLU A 684 33.49 -61.19 1.61
N LEU A 685 34.12 -61.30 2.78
CA LEU A 685 35.16 -62.29 3.08
C LEU A 685 34.58 -63.41 3.93
N GLU A 686 34.85 -64.66 3.56
CA GLU A 686 34.50 -65.83 4.38
C GLU A 686 35.72 -66.27 5.21
N CYS A 687 36.02 -65.52 6.28
CA CYS A 687 37.16 -65.84 7.14
C CYS A 687 36.88 -67.11 7.97
N LYS A 688 37.75 -68.12 7.83
CA LYS A 688 37.72 -69.39 8.56
C LYS A 688 39.10 -69.67 9.13
N ARG A 689 39.19 -70.56 10.12
CA ARG A 689 40.47 -71.01 10.68
C ARG A 689 41.29 -71.68 9.57
N LEU A 690 42.46 -71.12 9.28
CA LEU A 690 43.32 -71.52 8.17
C LEU A 690 44.78 -71.54 8.63
N ASP A 691 45.53 -72.58 8.24
CA ASP A 691 46.98 -72.62 8.32
C ASP A 691 47.56 -72.12 6.99
N LEU A 692 48.40 -71.07 7.03
CA LEU A 692 49.00 -70.49 5.82
C LEU A 692 50.14 -71.31 5.25
N VAL A 693 50.83 -72.11 6.05
CA VAL A 693 51.98 -72.91 5.60
C VAL A 693 51.62 -73.83 4.42
N PRO A 694 50.56 -74.67 4.48
CA PRO A 694 50.17 -75.51 3.34
C PRO A 694 49.71 -74.67 2.13
N LEU A 695 49.00 -73.56 2.34
CA LEU A 695 48.51 -72.71 1.24
C LEU A 695 49.67 -72.11 0.42
N LEU A 696 50.71 -71.59 1.10
CA LEU A 696 51.90 -71.06 0.43
C LEU A 696 52.63 -72.15 -0.37
N GLY A 697 52.76 -73.34 0.23
CA GLY A 697 53.35 -74.52 -0.41
C GLY A 697 52.60 -74.91 -1.69
N GLU A 698 51.28 -75.05 -1.62
CA GLU A 698 50.42 -75.42 -2.75
C GLU A 698 50.51 -74.42 -3.90
N VAL A 699 50.49 -73.12 -3.59
CA VAL A 699 50.61 -72.07 -4.63
C VAL A 699 51.98 -72.15 -5.29
N LEU A 700 53.06 -72.23 -4.52
CA LEU A 700 54.42 -72.24 -5.06
C LEU A 700 54.71 -73.51 -5.87
N GLU A 701 54.26 -74.68 -5.39
CA GLU A 701 54.38 -75.97 -6.10
C GLU A 701 53.62 -75.95 -7.44
N ARG A 702 52.41 -75.38 -7.47
CA ARG A 702 51.63 -75.21 -8.71
C ARG A 702 52.37 -74.37 -9.74
N PHE A 703 53.10 -73.33 -9.33
CA PHE A 703 53.94 -72.53 -10.23
C PHE A 703 55.22 -73.27 -10.62
N ALA A 704 55.86 -74.00 -9.70
CA ALA A 704 57.06 -74.79 -9.99
C ALA A 704 56.80 -75.87 -11.06
N LEU A 705 55.64 -76.54 -11.02
CA LEU A 705 55.25 -77.57 -12.00
C LEU A 705 54.89 -77.01 -13.39
N ARG A 706 54.51 -75.73 -13.48
CA ARG A 706 54.03 -75.09 -14.72
C ARG A 706 55.07 -74.20 -15.39
N THR A 707 56.12 -73.82 -14.67
CA THR A 707 57.12 -72.85 -15.11
C THR A 707 58.30 -73.57 -15.73
N GLU A 708 58.37 -73.62 -17.07
CA GLU A 708 59.51 -74.21 -17.81
C GLU A 708 60.71 -73.25 -17.92
N SER A 709 60.53 -71.97 -17.58
CA SER A 709 61.58 -70.95 -17.57
C SER A 709 62.50 -71.11 -16.37
N GLY A 710 63.80 -70.84 -16.52
CA GLY A 710 64.87 -70.98 -15.52
C GLY A 710 64.76 -70.10 -14.26
N VAL A 711 63.57 -70.03 -13.69
CA VAL A 711 63.23 -69.41 -12.41
C VAL A 711 63.23 -70.50 -11.36
N THR A 712 63.93 -70.28 -10.25
CA THR A 712 63.95 -71.17 -9.09
C THR A 712 62.98 -70.64 -8.04
N PHE A 713 62.27 -71.55 -7.36
CA PHE A 713 61.32 -71.20 -6.32
C PHE A 713 61.88 -71.61 -4.96
N GLU A 714 61.95 -70.68 -4.02
CA GLU A 714 62.41 -70.93 -2.65
C GLU A 714 61.26 -70.59 -1.67
N LEU A 715 60.92 -71.53 -0.79
CA LEU A 715 59.93 -71.33 0.26
C LEU A 715 60.62 -71.33 1.63
N ASN A 716 60.50 -70.24 2.36
CA ASN A 716 60.98 -70.12 3.73
C ASN A 716 59.78 -69.94 4.68
N VAL A 717 59.41 -71.00 5.38
CA VAL A 717 58.26 -71.03 6.31
C VAL A 717 58.69 -71.60 7.66
N PRO A 718 58.02 -71.23 8.77
CA PRO A 718 58.29 -71.81 10.07
C PRO A 718 57.98 -73.32 10.09
N ALA A 719 58.69 -74.08 10.93
CA ALA A 719 58.46 -75.53 11.06
C ALA A 719 57.13 -75.90 11.75
N HIS A 720 56.38 -74.92 12.25
CA HIS A 720 55.12 -75.08 12.96
C HIS A 720 53.96 -74.43 12.19
N PRO A 721 52.72 -74.96 12.29
CA PRO A 721 51.52 -74.36 11.69
C PRO A 721 51.36 -72.89 12.06
N VAL A 722 51.04 -72.06 11.05
CA VAL A 722 50.77 -70.63 11.23
C VAL A 722 49.28 -70.41 11.04
N GLU A 723 48.54 -70.68 12.10
CA GLU A 723 47.08 -70.57 12.09
C GLU A 723 46.58 -69.15 12.39
N GLY A 724 45.49 -68.79 11.69
CA GLY A 724 44.70 -67.57 11.90
C GLY A 724 43.35 -67.64 11.19
N ASP A 725 42.57 -66.56 11.26
CA ASP A 725 41.23 -66.50 10.65
C ASP A 725 41.28 -65.69 9.34
N TRP A 726 41.22 -66.38 8.20
CA TRP A 726 41.34 -65.77 6.88
C TRP A 726 40.45 -66.45 5.85
N ASP A 727 40.17 -65.75 4.75
CA ASP A 727 39.52 -66.33 3.59
C ASP A 727 40.56 -67.01 2.69
N ALA A 728 40.55 -68.34 2.69
CA ALA A 728 41.53 -69.16 1.97
C ALA A 728 41.55 -68.88 0.46
N LEU A 729 40.39 -68.73 -0.17
CA LEU A 729 40.28 -68.51 -1.62
C LEU A 729 40.82 -67.12 -1.99
N ARG A 730 40.53 -66.12 -1.17
CA ARG A 730 40.99 -64.74 -1.40
C ARG A 730 42.48 -64.57 -1.14
N LEU A 731 43.03 -65.24 -0.12
CA LEU A 731 44.48 -65.26 0.09
C LEU A 731 45.21 -66.06 -0.99
N GLU A 732 44.65 -67.18 -1.48
CA GLU A 732 45.20 -67.88 -2.64
C GLU A 732 45.28 -66.96 -3.87
N GLN A 733 44.26 -66.11 -4.08
CA GLN A 733 44.23 -65.11 -5.15
C GLN A 733 45.35 -64.06 -4.99
N VAL A 734 45.56 -63.54 -3.78
CA VAL A 734 46.67 -62.60 -3.47
C VAL A 734 48.01 -63.25 -3.79
N LEU A 735 48.25 -64.46 -3.27
CA LEU A 735 49.51 -65.19 -3.47
C LEU A 735 49.75 -65.50 -4.95
N THR A 736 48.72 -66.00 -5.63
CA THR A 736 48.78 -66.30 -7.07
C THR A 736 49.12 -65.05 -7.88
N ASN A 737 48.56 -63.89 -7.54
CA ASN A 737 48.84 -62.64 -8.22
C ASN A 737 50.27 -62.14 -7.96
N LEU A 738 50.75 -62.18 -6.72
CA LEU A 738 52.11 -61.77 -6.37
C LEU A 738 53.16 -62.69 -7.01
N VAL A 739 52.99 -64.02 -6.94
CA VAL A 739 53.91 -64.99 -7.55
C VAL A 739 53.87 -64.93 -9.07
N SER A 740 52.68 -64.81 -9.68
CA SER A 740 52.53 -64.63 -11.13
C SER A 740 53.26 -63.37 -11.60
N ASN A 741 53.18 -62.27 -10.84
CA ASN A 741 53.93 -61.05 -11.14
C ASN A 741 55.45 -61.28 -11.00
N ALA A 742 55.90 -61.89 -9.91
CA ALA A 742 57.31 -62.20 -9.67
C ALA A 742 57.94 -63.03 -10.82
N VAL A 743 57.23 -64.07 -11.29
CA VAL A 743 57.66 -64.89 -12.42
C VAL A 743 57.65 -64.09 -13.73
N ARG A 744 56.55 -63.39 -14.00
CA ARG A 744 56.36 -62.64 -15.25
C ARG A 744 57.36 -61.50 -15.42
N TYR A 745 57.77 -60.85 -14.34
CA TYR A 745 58.71 -59.73 -14.35
C TYR A 745 60.18 -60.16 -14.18
N SER A 746 60.45 -61.47 -14.16
CA SER A 746 61.79 -62.09 -14.14
C SER A 746 62.11 -62.84 -15.45
N PRO A 747 62.15 -62.17 -16.62
CA PRO A 747 62.28 -62.83 -17.93
C PRO A 747 63.65 -63.47 -18.18
N HIS A 748 64.67 -63.14 -17.38
CA HIS A 748 66.03 -63.67 -17.49
C HIS A 748 66.29 -64.85 -16.54
N GLY A 749 65.25 -65.39 -15.90
CA GLY A 749 65.38 -66.34 -14.79
C GLY A 749 65.60 -65.63 -13.46
N GLY A 750 66.12 -66.37 -12.47
CA GLY A 750 66.39 -65.87 -11.12
C GLY A 750 65.62 -66.62 -10.03
N ALA A 751 65.74 -66.19 -8.78
CA ALA A 751 65.00 -66.80 -7.67
C ALA A 751 63.74 -65.99 -7.33
N VAL A 752 62.59 -66.68 -7.25
CA VAL A 752 61.37 -66.16 -6.61
C VAL A 752 61.31 -66.75 -5.20
N ARG A 753 61.54 -65.90 -4.20
CA ARG A 753 61.55 -66.31 -2.79
C ARG A 753 60.24 -65.90 -2.13
N MET A 754 59.56 -66.87 -1.54
CA MET A 754 58.40 -66.64 -0.70
C MET A 754 58.78 -66.91 0.75
N SER A 755 58.47 -65.98 1.64
CA SER A 755 58.76 -66.11 3.07
C SER A 755 57.52 -65.81 3.90
N LEU A 756 57.37 -66.55 5.00
CA LEU A 756 56.35 -66.33 6.01
C LEU A 756 57.02 -66.19 7.37
N GLU A 757 56.82 -65.04 8.00
CA GLU A 757 57.25 -64.79 9.37
C GLU A 757 56.01 -64.67 10.26
N ALA A 758 55.97 -65.47 11.33
CA ALA A 758 54.86 -65.47 12.28
C ALA A 758 55.24 -64.65 13.51
N GLU A 759 54.52 -63.56 13.75
CA GLU A 759 54.59 -62.78 14.98
C GLU A 759 53.44 -63.15 15.93
N GLN A 760 53.40 -62.54 17.12
CA GLN A 760 52.37 -62.83 18.13
C GLN A 760 50.95 -62.46 17.64
N THR A 761 50.80 -61.34 16.93
CA THR A 761 49.50 -60.79 16.54
C THR A 761 49.28 -60.72 15.03
N HIS A 762 50.37 -60.77 14.24
CA HIS A 762 50.32 -60.68 12.78
C HIS A 762 51.21 -61.74 12.12
N VAL A 763 51.05 -61.90 10.82
CA VAL A 763 51.97 -62.62 9.94
C VAL A 763 52.49 -61.66 8.90
N LEU A 764 53.77 -61.78 8.56
CA LEU A 764 54.39 -61.06 7.45
C LEU A 764 54.73 -62.05 6.35
N LEU A 765 54.06 -61.89 5.22
CA LEU A 765 54.30 -62.63 4.00
C LEU A 765 55.08 -61.77 3.02
N SER A 766 56.18 -62.27 2.50
CA SER A 766 56.98 -61.52 1.51
C SER A 766 57.26 -62.38 0.28
N VAL A 767 57.02 -61.81 -0.90
CA VAL A 767 57.36 -62.39 -2.21
C VAL A 767 58.41 -61.50 -2.86
N ARG A 768 59.61 -62.06 -3.06
CA ARG A 768 60.76 -61.34 -3.63
C ARG A 768 61.17 -61.96 -4.96
N ASP A 769 61.38 -61.09 -5.95
CA ASP A 769 61.89 -61.44 -7.28
C ASP A 769 63.24 -60.77 -7.57
N GLU A 770 63.94 -61.30 -8.57
CA GLU A 770 65.21 -60.74 -9.11
C GLU A 770 65.01 -60.17 -10.52
N GLY A 771 63.79 -59.70 -10.79
CA GLY A 771 63.36 -59.23 -12.09
C GLY A 771 63.74 -57.78 -12.40
N ILE A 772 62.96 -57.18 -13.30
CA ILE A 772 63.23 -55.87 -13.89
C ILE A 772 63.16 -54.67 -12.91
N GLY A 773 62.74 -54.89 -11.66
CA GLY A 773 62.55 -53.86 -10.63
C GLY A 773 61.49 -52.81 -10.96
N ILE A 774 61.27 -51.88 -10.04
CA ILE A 774 60.24 -50.84 -10.12
C ILE A 774 60.90 -49.46 -10.04
N PRO A 775 60.58 -48.51 -10.95
CA PRO A 775 61.04 -47.12 -10.84
C PRO A 775 60.47 -46.45 -9.57
N PRO A 776 61.28 -45.66 -8.82
CA PRO A 776 60.86 -45.09 -7.54
C PRO A 776 59.61 -44.21 -7.66
N GLU A 777 59.43 -43.50 -8.77
CA GLU A 777 58.26 -42.67 -9.06
C GLU A 777 56.96 -43.48 -9.22
N ASN A 778 57.04 -44.77 -9.53
CA ASN A 778 55.86 -45.62 -9.73
C ASN A 778 55.44 -46.38 -8.47
N VAL A 779 56.30 -46.52 -7.46
CA VAL A 779 56.05 -47.36 -6.27
C VAL A 779 54.78 -46.93 -5.53
N ALA A 780 54.55 -45.62 -5.37
CA ALA A 780 53.39 -45.08 -4.65
C ALA A 780 52.04 -45.38 -5.32
N ASP A 781 52.03 -45.52 -6.65
CA ASP A 781 50.79 -45.67 -7.42
C ASP A 781 50.51 -47.11 -7.86
N LEU A 782 51.40 -48.08 -7.59
CA LEU A 782 51.28 -49.48 -8.07
C LEU A 782 49.96 -50.18 -7.70
N PHE A 783 49.37 -49.81 -6.56
CA PHE A 783 48.16 -50.42 -6.04
C PHE A 783 46.88 -49.67 -6.44
N ARG A 784 46.96 -48.60 -7.26
CA ARG A 784 45.77 -47.96 -7.83
C ARG A 784 45.18 -48.81 -8.95
N PRO A 785 43.85 -48.77 -9.19
CA PRO A 785 43.23 -49.45 -10.32
C PRO A 785 43.90 -49.04 -11.64
N PHE A 786 44.14 -50.00 -12.52
CA PHE A 786 44.76 -49.81 -13.84
C PHE A 786 46.20 -49.29 -13.82
N ALA A 787 46.81 -49.12 -12.64
CA ALA A 787 48.17 -48.63 -12.54
C ALA A 787 49.16 -49.69 -13.04
N ARG A 788 50.17 -49.20 -13.79
CA ARG A 788 51.24 -50.03 -14.34
C ARG A 788 52.53 -49.23 -14.35
N ALA A 789 53.63 -49.84 -13.90
CA ALA A 789 54.94 -49.20 -13.96
C ALA A 789 55.35 -48.89 -15.41
N SER A 790 56.01 -47.75 -15.62
CA SER A 790 56.38 -47.22 -16.93
C SER A 790 57.27 -48.21 -17.73
N ASN A 791 58.23 -48.85 -17.05
CA ASN A 791 59.12 -49.87 -17.60
C ASN A 791 58.38 -51.17 -18.02
N ALA A 792 57.28 -51.52 -17.34
CA ALA A 792 56.44 -52.67 -17.67
C ALA A 792 55.51 -52.40 -18.87
N GLN A 793 55.12 -51.14 -19.11
CA GLN A 793 54.37 -50.74 -20.31
C GLN A 793 55.27 -50.80 -21.56
N ALA A 794 56.49 -50.25 -21.48
CA ALA A 794 57.45 -50.25 -22.59
C ALA A 794 57.80 -51.66 -23.10
N ARG A 795 57.88 -52.64 -22.20
CA ARG A 795 58.18 -54.06 -22.53
C ARG A 795 56.95 -54.89 -22.93
N HIS A 796 55.77 -54.27 -23.12
CA HIS A 796 54.55 -54.92 -23.59
C HIS A 796 54.10 -56.13 -22.75
N PHE A 797 54.46 -56.20 -21.46
CA PHE A 797 53.94 -57.24 -20.57
C PHE A 797 52.40 -57.07 -20.47
N GLY A 798 51.59 -58.02 -20.94
CA GLY A 798 50.11 -57.84 -21.02
C GLY A 798 49.34 -58.03 -19.71
N GLY A 799 48.47 -57.08 -19.32
CA GLY A 799 47.58 -57.19 -18.14
C GLY A 799 46.86 -55.86 -17.82
N LEU A 800 45.69 -55.95 -17.18
CA LEU A 800 44.79 -54.82 -16.89
C LEU A 800 45.29 -53.84 -15.81
N GLY A 801 46.28 -54.22 -14.99
CA GLY A 801 46.68 -53.42 -13.83
C GLY A 801 45.70 -53.48 -12.65
N LEU A 802 44.78 -54.45 -12.64
CA LEU A 802 43.81 -54.64 -11.55
C LEU A 802 44.32 -55.61 -10.46
N GLY A 803 45.23 -56.53 -10.79
CA GLY A 803 45.65 -57.59 -9.86
C GLY A 803 46.21 -57.07 -8.53
N LEU A 804 47.09 -56.04 -8.56
CA LEU A 804 47.65 -55.45 -7.34
C LEU A 804 46.62 -54.63 -6.56
N PHE A 805 45.72 -53.93 -7.24
CA PHE A 805 44.58 -53.25 -6.60
C PHE A 805 43.66 -54.24 -5.87
N ILE A 806 43.31 -55.36 -6.51
CA ILE A 806 42.53 -56.44 -5.89
C ILE A 806 43.28 -57.03 -4.69
N CYS A 807 44.60 -57.23 -4.80
CA CYS A 807 45.41 -57.71 -3.67
C CYS A 807 45.32 -56.76 -2.48
N ARG A 808 45.42 -55.45 -2.72
CA ARG A 808 45.29 -54.43 -1.66
C ARG A 808 43.93 -54.48 -0.99
N GLU A 809 42.85 -54.50 -1.77
CA GLU A 809 41.49 -54.54 -1.23
C GLU A 809 41.19 -55.80 -0.43
N ILE A 810 41.69 -56.96 -0.89
CA ILE A 810 41.58 -58.21 -0.14
C ILE A 810 42.37 -58.10 1.17
N VAL A 811 43.62 -57.64 1.13
CA VAL A 811 44.48 -57.54 2.33
C VAL A 811 43.92 -56.53 3.34
N GLU A 812 43.47 -55.35 2.89
CA GLU A 812 42.90 -54.31 3.75
C GLU A 812 41.58 -54.78 4.38
N ARG A 813 40.72 -55.53 3.65
CA ARG A 813 39.49 -56.12 4.23
C ARG A 813 39.77 -57.24 5.24
N HIS A 814 40.93 -57.88 5.18
CA HIS A 814 41.41 -58.77 6.25
C HIS A 814 42.04 -58.01 7.43
N GLY A 815 42.00 -56.67 7.45
CA GLY A 815 42.63 -55.83 8.48
C GLY A 815 44.16 -55.72 8.33
N GLY A 816 44.70 -56.09 7.17
CA GLY A 816 46.12 -56.10 6.88
C GLY A 816 46.62 -54.88 6.09
N THR A 817 47.92 -54.89 5.77
CA THR A 817 48.59 -53.87 4.95
C THR A 817 49.47 -54.52 3.89
N ILE A 818 49.44 -54.03 2.65
CA ILE A 818 50.32 -54.48 1.56
C ILE A 818 51.20 -53.31 1.07
N TRP A 819 52.47 -53.56 0.78
CA TRP A 819 53.37 -52.58 0.16
C TRP A 819 54.41 -53.26 -0.73
N ALA A 820 55.14 -52.46 -1.51
CA ALA A 820 56.20 -52.92 -2.39
C ALA A 820 57.48 -52.12 -2.17
N GLU A 821 58.61 -52.80 -2.25
CA GLU A 821 59.95 -52.23 -2.17
C GLU A 821 60.76 -52.65 -3.40
N SER A 822 61.47 -51.72 -4.02
CA SER A 822 62.41 -52.04 -5.09
C SER A 822 63.61 -51.10 -5.01
N PRO A 823 64.86 -51.61 -5.05
CA PRO A 823 66.06 -50.79 -5.06
C PRO A 823 66.30 -50.02 -6.37
N GLY A 824 65.35 -50.06 -7.30
CA GLY A 824 65.39 -49.44 -8.62
C GLY A 824 65.35 -50.46 -9.78
N PRO A 825 65.36 -49.97 -11.03
CA PRO A 825 65.31 -50.84 -12.21
C PRO A 825 66.43 -51.88 -12.25
N GLN A 826 66.12 -53.10 -12.72
CA GLN A 826 67.00 -54.28 -12.81
C GLN A 826 67.52 -54.82 -11.47
N ARG A 827 66.90 -54.46 -10.34
CA ARG A 827 67.32 -54.91 -9.00
C ARG A 827 66.26 -55.75 -8.28
N GLY A 828 65.28 -56.26 -9.03
CA GLY A 828 64.15 -57.02 -8.48
C GLY A 828 63.19 -56.18 -7.66
N SER A 829 62.17 -56.84 -7.11
CA SER A 829 61.14 -56.23 -6.29
C SER A 829 60.79 -57.15 -5.11
N SER A 830 60.31 -56.57 -4.01
CA SER A 830 59.80 -57.30 -2.86
C SER A 830 58.41 -56.77 -2.52
N PHE A 831 57.42 -57.65 -2.51
CA PHE A 831 56.05 -57.35 -2.11
C PHE A 831 55.81 -57.94 -0.73
N HIS A 832 55.29 -57.12 0.18
CA HIS A 832 55.08 -57.47 1.57
C HIS A 832 53.59 -57.36 1.91
N VAL A 833 53.06 -58.39 2.55
CA VAL A 833 51.66 -58.48 3.01
C VAL A 833 51.69 -58.80 4.50
N ARG A 834 51.16 -57.88 5.30
CA ARG A 834 51.01 -58.08 6.75
C ARG A 834 49.55 -58.31 7.08
N LEU A 835 49.22 -59.42 7.72
CA LEU A 835 47.83 -59.80 8.06
C LEU A 835 47.71 -60.09 9.57
N PRO A 836 46.62 -59.69 10.24
CA PRO A 836 46.37 -60.07 11.63
C PRO A 836 46.00 -61.56 11.75
N ARG A 837 46.43 -62.22 12.83
CA ARG A 837 46.16 -63.66 13.08
C ARG A 837 44.75 -63.95 13.63
N ARG A 838 44.11 -62.96 14.22
CA ARG A 838 42.70 -63.01 14.63
C ARG A 838 41.97 -61.94 13.84
N ALA A 839 40.86 -62.30 13.21
CA ALA A 839 40.00 -61.31 12.58
C ALA A 839 39.40 -60.43 13.69
N GLU A 840 39.88 -59.19 13.85
CA GLU A 840 39.06 -58.17 14.50
C GLU A 840 37.84 -57.94 13.60
N PRO A 841 36.61 -57.85 14.16
CA PRO A 841 35.43 -57.60 13.37
C PRO A 841 35.62 -56.30 12.59
N ALA A 842 35.60 -56.40 11.26
CA ALA A 842 35.86 -55.29 10.35
C ALA A 842 35.03 -54.07 10.72
N MET A 843 35.67 -52.96 11.10
CA MET A 843 34.99 -51.67 11.15
C MET A 843 34.57 -51.31 9.72
N PRO A 844 33.29 -50.94 9.49
CA PRO A 844 32.85 -50.51 8.18
C PRO A 844 33.65 -49.28 7.74
N ALA A 845 34.27 -49.37 6.57
CA ALA A 845 35.03 -48.28 5.98
C ALA A 845 34.17 -47.00 5.91
N SER A 846 34.70 -45.92 6.47
CA SER A 846 34.12 -44.58 6.40
C SER A 846 33.91 -44.19 4.94
N ALA A 847 32.66 -44.02 4.53
CA ALA A 847 32.32 -43.37 3.27
C ALA A 847 32.74 -41.89 3.36
N ALA A 848 33.73 -41.51 2.55
CA ALA A 848 34.01 -40.13 2.18
C ALA A 848 33.54 -39.93 0.73
#